data_AF-A0A0A2UNQ2-F1
#
_entry.id   AF-A0A0A2UNQ2-F1
#
_cell.length_a   1.000
_cell.length_b   1.000
_cell.length_c   1.000
_cell.angle_alpha   90.00
_cell.angle_beta   90.00
_cell.angle_gamma   90.00
#
_symmetry.space_group_name_H-M   'P 1'
#
loop_
_entity.id
_entity.type
_entity.pdbx_description
1 polymer ?
#
loop_
_entity_poly.entity_id
_entity_poly.type
_entity_poly.pdbx_seq_one_letter_code
_entity_poly.pdbx_strand_id
1 'polypeptide(L)'
;MSYVQPPSKKIQGRCLVSIPKIARSEYMFFSVENGYIYLTHPEWNRIPISSIDEMVNSSAGCCLKGSFYQKDQFIDEIHIIISNDKVRHTFIQDVGLLTESVQGRLIKGPGENTEQMEVEIKKSVTYSETMLEVKSLETKKSLLVLNTTKTLYQSGNILLAFDYIGSPYYIVFKGDSIPFDLSMFAINQNIYFHNSCLLNGSLGTEKMKNQQVSIFFKEEEILFIKDYYEIYKYYYDQLHICEQRGCELTLAVTSNDGNVSFINVALPPEGMDQILNLDHDTETDLIHIQNQPYQVTTKETGWVFVQSSNSYDKIPYSNIREIKVLRQPDENRCLLEIHCYSHQGLATAPIKHTAVTVAPMALQPLIGNSTIQLECAANQAQTLLRTQYRQCKSSLLSKATLNDLYTSWSRHINDVLLYNFFGDLVILQREIHSIQENEGLPSSTKREQLLHVLYYGMTEYNRSIDRVSIEFPEMVFHEDKSLLNQMPTEHYEQLQYRLLALTSQYRRHLVEVQSALRPLSSAIIPKPEIDDYNPHKKKSYGPALAWGGLGLATHGIGLSTGGLGYAAAAITAYKTYQSNRENEKKEQHQKLSDQLKTDFHLHQALDAFDHLVDTMLPYYVSQVSKSFYQTTKNNGPFILNGSITDLETRKQVIFNKLADAYALKHFPLDLQEDLYLNDILKSLMVTNQEEKQPLRKWRRNE
;
A
#
# COMPACT_ATOMS: atom_id res chain seq x y z
N MET A 1 27.96 60.10 28.10
CA MET A 1 28.49 58.92 27.39
C MET A 1 28.58 59.26 25.92
N SER A 2 29.78 59.54 25.42
CA SER A 2 30.05 59.78 24.00
C SER A 2 29.96 58.44 23.27
N TYR A 3 29.00 58.30 22.36
CA TYR A 3 28.91 57.18 21.44
C TYR A 3 30.15 57.21 20.54
N VAL A 4 31.08 56.28 20.77
CA VAL A 4 32.16 56.00 19.83
C VAL A 4 31.50 55.29 18.65
N GLN A 5 31.30 56.00 17.54
CA GLN A 5 30.85 55.37 16.31
C GLN A 5 31.89 54.33 15.88
N PRO A 6 31.49 53.09 15.55
CA PRO A 6 32.40 52.11 14.99
C PRO A 6 33.03 52.69 13.70
N PRO A 7 34.30 52.38 13.39
CA PRO A 7 34.91 52.81 12.15
C PRO A 7 34.06 52.30 10.98
N SER A 8 33.45 53.23 10.24
CA SER A 8 32.64 52.91 9.07
C SER A 8 33.55 52.17 8.06
N LYS A 9 33.13 50.97 7.66
CA LYS A 9 33.84 50.21 6.62
C LYS A 9 33.81 51.05 5.34
N LYS A 10 34.97 51.57 4.96
CA LYS A 10 35.15 52.31 3.72
C LYS A 10 35.14 51.33 2.55
N ILE A 11 34.05 51.27 1.79
CA ILE A 11 34.10 50.63 0.47
C ILE A 11 34.82 51.57 -0.47
N GLN A 12 35.80 51.06 -1.22
CA GLN A 12 36.42 51.78 -2.32
C GLN A 12 36.51 50.88 -3.55
N GLY A 13 36.33 51.46 -4.73
CA GLY A 13 36.44 50.72 -5.97
C GLY A 13 36.68 51.64 -7.16
N ARG A 14 36.99 51.03 -8.30
CA ARG A 14 36.92 51.70 -9.60
C ARG A 14 35.54 51.47 -10.19
N CYS A 15 34.95 52.52 -10.72
CA CYS A 15 33.71 52.45 -11.48
C CYS A 15 33.81 53.27 -12.77
N LEU A 16 33.01 52.92 -13.77
CA LEU A 16 32.65 53.81 -14.85
C LEU A 16 31.33 54.48 -14.46
N VAL A 17 31.35 55.80 -14.31
CA VAL A 17 30.14 56.57 -14.05
C VAL A 17 29.65 57.16 -15.36
N SER A 18 28.41 56.89 -15.74
CA SER A 18 27.78 57.45 -16.93
C SER A 18 26.53 58.23 -16.54
N ILE A 19 26.43 59.47 -17.02
CA ILE A 19 25.23 60.30 -16.87
C ILE A 19 24.65 60.52 -18.27
N PRO A 20 23.57 59.80 -18.63
CA PRO A 20 22.99 59.86 -19.98
C PRO A 20 22.62 61.29 -20.39
N LYS A 21 22.06 62.07 -19.45
CA LYS A 21 21.55 63.43 -19.69
C LYS A 21 22.59 64.44 -20.18
N ILE A 22 23.86 64.24 -19.80
CA ILE A 22 24.98 65.09 -20.23
C ILE A 22 25.95 64.35 -21.17
N ALA A 23 25.54 63.18 -21.66
CA ALA A 23 26.32 62.32 -22.57
C ALA A 23 27.78 62.12 -22.13
N ARG A 24 28.01 61.97 -20.82
CA ARG A 24 29.36 61.88 -20.23
C ARG A 24 29.52 60.54 -19.53
N SER A 25 30.62 59.85 -19.83
CA SER A 25 31.01 58.61 -19.16
C SER A 25 32.49 58.67 -18.79
N GLU A 26 32.81 58.48 -17.51
CA GLU A 26 34.19 58.61 -17.00
C GLU A 26 34.54 57.49 -16.03
N TYR A 27 35.75 56.96 -16.18
CA TYR A 27 36.33 56.04 -15.20
C TYR A 27 36.86 56.82 -14.02
N MET A 28 36.42 56.46 -12.82
CA MET A 28 36.83 57.11 -11.58
C MET A 28 36.85 56.12 -10.42
N PHE A 29 37.49 56.52 -9.34
CA PHE A 29 37.33 55.83 -8.06
C PHE A 29 36.12 56.37 -7.33
N PHE A 30 35.41 55.49 -6.63
CA PHE A 30 34.36 55.85 -5.71
C PHE A 30 34.66 55.34 -4.31
N SER A 31 34.05 55.96 -3.30
CA SER A 31 33.96 55.39 -1.96
C SER A 31 32.60 55.65 -1.32
N VAL A 32 32.09 54.69 -0.55
CA VAL A 32 30.85 54.85 0.21
C VAL A 32 31.19 55.02 1.68
N GLU A 33 30.88 56.19 2.24
CA GLU A 33 31.12 56.50 3.65
C GLU A 33 30.06 57.49 4.16
N ASN A 34 29.66 57.33 5.42
CA ASN A 34 28.82 58.31 6.15
C ASN A 34 27.52 58.69 5.43
N GLY A 35 26.89 57.76 4.70
CA GLY A 35 25.65 58.02 3.97
C GLY A 35 25.84 58.78 2.65
N TYR A 36 27.07 58.83 2.11
CA TYR A 36 27.37 59.45 0.81
C TYR A 36 28.19 58.51 -0.07
N ILE A 37 27.96 58.61 -1.39
CA ILE A 37 28.84 58.09 -2.41
C ILE A 37 29.75 59.23 -2.86
N TYR A 38 31.04 59.10 -2.59
CA TYR A 38 32.08 60.01 -3.03
C TYR A 38 32.63 59.54 -4.37
N LEU A 39 32.74 60.45 -5.32
CA LEU A 39 33.37 60.24 -6.61
C LEU A 39 34.65 61.08 -6.66
N THR A 40 35.75 60.51 -7.15
CA THR A 40 37.08 61.16 -7.10
C THR A 40 37.26 62.33 -8.07
N HIS A 41 36.27 62.60 -8.94
CA HIS A 41 36.35 63.71 -9.87
C HIS A 41 36.02 65.05 -9.16
N PRO A 42 36.89 66.08 -9.21
CA PRO A 42 36.76 67.31 -8.41
C PRO A 42 35.50 68.12 -8.71
N GLU A 43 35.00 68.05 -9.95
CA GLU A 43 33.77 68.74 -10.36
C GLU A 43 32.47 67.98 -10.03
N TRP A 44 32.55 66.80 -9.42
CA TRP A 44 31.37 66.01 -9.08
C TRP A 44 31.02 66.19 -7.60
N ASN A 45 29.75 66.47 -7.35
CA ASN A 45 29.22 66.53 -6.01
C ASN A 45 29.09 65.11 -5.44
N ARG A 46 29.36 64.97 -4.14
CA ARG A 46 29.01 63.74 -3.41
C ARG A 46 27.52 63.45 -3.56
N ILE A 47 27.17 62.19 -3.73
CA ILE A 47 25.78 61.76 -3.88
C ILE A 47 25.29 61.32 -2.50
N PRO A 48 24.38 62.05 -1.84
CA PRO A 48 23.74 61.56 -0.63
C PRO A 48 23.00 60.27 -0.97
N ILE A 49 23.22 59.20 -0.21
CA ILE A 49 22.49 57.95 -0.49
C ILE A 49 20.99 58.15 -0.23
N SER A 50 20.63 59.06 0.68
CA SER A 50 19.24 59.51 0.89
C SER A 50 18.61 60.25 -0.29
N SER A 51 19.38 60.64 -1.31
CA SER A 51 18.85 61.26 -2.54
C SER A 51 18.66 60.25 -3.68
N ILE A 52 18.94 58.97 -3.44
CA ILE A 52 18.67 57.89 -4.38
C ILE A 52 17.26 57.38 -4.09
N ASP A 53 16.38 57.49 -5.08
CA ASP A 53 14.99 57.02 -4.98
C ASP A 53 14.88 55.53 -5.38
N GLU A 54 15.71 55.08 -6.32
CA GLU A 54 15.72 53.70 -6.81
C GLU A 54 17.14 53.32 -7.27
N MET A 55 17.61 52.11 -6.93
CA MET A 55 18.81 51.53 -7.56
C MET A 55 18.44 50.24 -8.31
N VAL A 56 18.61 50.26 -9.64
CA VAL A 56 18.38 49.12 -10.53
C VAL A 56 19.72 48.39 -10.74
N ASN A 57 19.82 47.15 -10.27
CA ASN A 57 21.00 46.32 -10.50
C ASN A 57 20.84 45.50 -11.78
N SER A 58 21.85 45.48 -12.64
CA SER A 58 21.87 44.71 -13.89
C SER A 58 23.22 44.01 -14.08
N SER A 59 23.30 43.07 -15.03
CA SER A 59 24.57 42.45 -15.42
C SER A 59 25.61 43.49 -15.88
N ALA A 60 25.18 44.63 -16.42
CA ALA A 60 26.03 45.70 -16.92
C ALA A 60 26.47 46.73 -15.86
N GLY A 61 25.92 46.69 -14.64
CA GLY A 61 26.20 47.67 -13.57
C GLY A 61 24.97 48.06 -12.76
N CYS A 62 25.11 49.07 -11.90
CA CYS A 62 24.03 49.60 -11.07
C CYS A 62 23.59 50.97 -11.60
N CYS A 63 22.30 51.17 -11.83
CA CYS A 63 21.73 52.48 -12.17
C CYS A 63 21.07 53.09 -10.93
N LEU A 64 21.57 54.24 -10.48
CA LEU A 64 20.97 55.05 -9.42
C LEU A 64 20.02 56.05 -10.06
N LYS A 65 18.75 56.03 -9.67
CA LYS A 65 17.76 57.05 -10.01
C LYS A 65 17.43 57.85 -8.76
N GLY A 66 17.23 59.15 -8.92
CA GLY A 66 17.04 60.04 -7.79
C GLY A 66 17.11 61.50 -8.17
N SER A 67 17.19 62.36 -7.17
CA SER A 67 17.34 63.80 -7.38
C SER A 67 18.78 64.22 -7.10
N PHE A 68 19.61 64.18 -8.15
CA PHE A 68 21.04 64.48 -8.05
C PHE A 68 21.34 65.86 -8.62
N TYR A 69 22.28 66.56 -8.01
CA TYR A 69 22.88 67.77 -8.58
C TYR A 69 24.35 67.50 -8.88
N GLN A 70 24.74 67.56 -10.15
CA GLN A 70 26.15 67.51 -10.56
C GLN A 70 26.44 68.70 -11.46
N LYS A 71 27.52 69.45 -11.19
CA LYS A 71 27.93 70.62 -11.99
C LYS A 71 26.81 71.63 -12.23
N ASP A 72 26.08 71.97 -11.18
CA ASP A 72 24.95 72.89 -11.22
C ASP A 72 23.79 72.45 -12.14
N GLN A 73 23.75 71.18 -12.53
CA GLN A 73 22.68 70.58 -13.32
C GLN A 73 21.93 69.50 -12.53
N PHE A 74 20.61 69.52 -12.65
CA PHE A 74 19.74 68.49 -12.12
C PHE A 74 19.78 67.23 -12.99
N ILE A 75 20.11 66.11 -12.38
CA ILE A 75 20.23 64.79 -13.00
C ILE A 75 19.32 63.83 -12.24
N ASP A 76 18.60 63.05 -13.02
CA ASP A 76 17.63 62.04 -12.59
C ASP A 76 18.21 60.62 -12.57
N GLU A 77 19.33 60.39 -13.28
CA GLU A 77 19.90 59.06 -13.48
C GLU A 77 21.44 59.07 -13.52
N ILE A 78 22.07 58.20 -12.73
CA ILE A 78 23.52 57.98 -12.67
C ILE A 78 23.80 56.48 -12.80
N HIS A 79 24.48 56.06 -13.86
CA HIS A 79 24.90 54.67 -14.05
C HIS A 79 26.28 54.48 -13.45
N ILE A 80 26.45 53.53 -12.53
CA ILE A 80 27.72 53.17 -11.90
C ILE A 80 28.03 51.72 -12.26
N ILE A 81 29.05 51.53 -13.11
CA ILE A 81 29.53 50.20 -13.51
C ILE A 81 30.75 49.84 -12.69
N ILE A 82 30.59 48.94 -11.72
CA ILE A 82 31.66 48.44 -10.85
C ILE A 82 32.16 47.11 -11.41
N SER A 83 33.42 47.07 -11.86
CA SER A 83 33.99 45.92 -12.58
C SER A 83 34.29 44.72 -11.69
N ASN A 84 34.43 44.92 -10.37
CA ASN A 84 34.70 43.86 -9.40
C ASN A 84 33.39 43.44 -8.73
N ASP A 85 32.96 42.20 -8.93
CA ASP A 85 31.69 41.68 -8.41
C ASP A 85 31.58 41.72 -6.89
N LYS A 86 32.67 41.45 -6.17
CA LYS A 86 32.69 41.52 -4.71
C LYS A 86 32.45 42.94 -4.23
N VAL A 87 33.14 43.91 -4.83
CA VAL A 87 32.97 45.34 -4.53
C VAL A 87 31.58 45.83 -4.92
N ARG A 88 31.04 45.39 -6.07
CA ARG A 88 29.67 45.68 -6.50
C ARG A 88 28.65 45.18 -5.50
N HIS A 89 28.80 43.94 -5.03
CA HIS A 89 27.89 43.35 -4.06
C HIS A 89 27.94 44.10 -2.72
N THR A 90 29.13 44.46 -2.21
CA THR A 90 29.24 45.26 -0.99
C THR A 90 28.69 46.69 -1.19
N PHE A 91 28.93 47.31 -2.35
CA PHE A 91 28.37 48.63 -2.69
C PHE A 91 26.84 48.61 -2.66
N ILE A 92 26.23 47.58 -3.26
CA ILE A 92 24.78 47.40 -3.27
C ILE A 92 24.23 47.26 -1.83
N GLN A 93 24.91 46.46 -0.99
CA GLN A 93 24.54 46.27 0.41
C GLN A 93 24.62 47.58 1.21
N ASP A 94 25.70 48.37 1.04
CA ASP A 94 25.92 49.61 1.79
C ASP A 94 25.03 50.77 1.31
N VAL A 95 24.64 50.77 0.04
CA VAL A 95 23.67 51.75 -0.51
C VAL A 95 22.25 51.44 -0.04
N GLY A 96 21.93 50.18 0.27
CA GLY A 96 20.70 49.80 0.96
C GLY A 96 19.40 49.99 0.17
N LEU A 97 19.49 50.30 -1.13
CA LEU A 97 18.35 50.64 -1.99
C LEU A 97 18.19 49.67 -3.18
N LEU A 98 18.40 48.37 -2.96
CA LEU A 98 18.30 47.38 -4.02
C LEU A 98 16.86 47.23 -4.49
N THR A 99 16.65 47.41 -5.79
CA THR A 99 15.43 47.02 -6.47
C THR A 99 15.70 45.84 -7.40
N GLU A 100 15.02 44.73 -7.16
CA GLU A 100 14.98 43.57 -8.04
C GLU A 100 13.57 43.46 -8.62
N SER A 101 13.45 43.16 -9.91
CA SER A 101 12.15 43.02 -10.59
C SER A 101 12.12 41.76 -11.43
N VAL A 102 11.04 40.99 -11.32
CA VAL A 102 10.77 39.79 -12.12
C VAL A 102 9.32 39.76 -12.54
N GLN A 103 9.03 39.05 -13.63
CA GLN A 103 7.66 38.84 -14.06
C GLN A 103 7.05 37.62 -13.37
N GLY A 104 5.74 37.65 -13.15
CA GLY A 104 4.98 36.54 -12.59
C GLY A 104 3.49 36.70 -12.85
N ARG A 105 2.68 35.94 -12.12
CA ARG A 105 1.22 36.03 -12.12
C ARG A 105 0.71 36.29 -10.71
N LEU A 106 -0.29 37.16 -10.61
CA LEU A 106 -1.05 37.38 -9.40
C LEU A 106 -2.43 36.77 -9.59
N ILE A 107 -2.82 35.88 -8.68
CA ILE A 107 -4.12 35.23 -8.66
C ILE A 107 -4.86 35.73 -7.42
N LYS A 108 -6.00 36.41 -7.64
CA LYS A 108 -6.82 37.01 -6.56
C LYS A 108 -8.23 36.44 -6.56
N GLY A 109 -8.79 36.31 -5.36
CA GLY A 109 -10.23 36.07 -5.15
C GLY A 109 -10.59 34.58 -4.96
N PRO A 110 -11.71 34.29 -4.29
CA PRO A 110 -12.21 32.93 -4.11
C PRO A 110 -13.05 32.46 -5.31
N GLY A 111 -12.89 31.18 -5.68
CA GLY A 111 -13.75 30.47 -6.64
C GLY A 111 -13.80 31.04 -8.06
N GLU A 112 -14.97 30.96 -8.69
CA GLU A 112 -15.22 31.33 -10.10
C GLU A 112 -14.92 32.81 -10.43
N ASN A 113 -14.77 33.68 -9.41
CA ASN A 113 -14.43 35.10 -9.57
C ASN A 113 -12.92 35.36 -9.49
N THR A 114 -12.10 34.36 -9.80
CA THR A 114 -10.64 34.53 -9.76
C THR A 114 -10.17 35.44 -10.87
N GLU A 115 -9.42 36.45 -10.49
CA GLU A 115 -8.70 37.28 -11.42
C GLU A 115 -7.26 36.80 -11.49
N GLN A 116 -6.85 36.33 -12.67
CA GLN A 116 -5.45 36.06 -12.98
C GLN A 116 -4.88 37.22 -13.79
N MET A 117 -3.79 37.81 -13.30
CA MET A 117 -3.15 38.95 -13.94
C MET A 117 -1.66 38.69 -14.10
N GLU A 118 -1.12 38.99 -15.29
CA GLU A 118 0.33 39.07 -15.48
C GLU A 118 0.86 40.32 -14.76
N VAL A 119 1.88 40.11 -13.91
CA VAL A 119 2.39 41.14 -13.01
C VAL A 119 3.91 41.26 -13.05
N GLU A 120 4.38 42.44 -12.70
CA GLU A 120 5.75 42.74 -12.36
C GLU A 120 5.87 42.72 -10.82
N ILE A 121 6.73 41.86 -10.30
CA ILE A 121 6.98 41.71 -8.87
C ILE A 121 8.31 42.37 -8.58
N LYS A 122 8.27 43.42 -7.78
CA LYS A 122 9.41 44.29 -7.46
C LYS A 122 9.74 44.14 -5.98
N LYS A 123 10.92 43.61 -5.66
CA LYS A 123 11.45 43.64 -4.30
C LYS A 123 12.27 44.91 -4.15
N SER A 124 11.86 45.80 -3.24
CA SER A 124 12.64 46.99 -2.89
C SER A 124 13.06 46.91 -1.43
N VAL A 125 14.37 47.04 -1.22
CA VAL A 125 14.95 47.25 0.12
C VAL A 125 15.11 48.76 0.26
N THR A 126 14.59 49.33 1.34
CA THR A 126 14.83 50.73 1.72
C THR A 126 15.45 50.78 3.11
N TYR A 127 15.90 51.96 3.53
CA TYR A 127 16.48 52.17 4.85
C TYR A 127 15.55 51.77 6.01
N SER A 128 14.25 51.91 5.83
CA SER A 128 13.26 51.66 6.88
C SER A 128 12.55 50.32 6.74
N GLU A 129 12.45 49.77 5.53
CA GLU A 129 11.60 48.62 5.27
C GLU A 129 12.01 47.86 4.01
N THR A 130 11.85 46.53 4.02
CA THR A 130 11.88 45.71 2.81
C THR A 130 10.43 45.42 2.39
N MET A 131 10.12 45.65 1.12
CA MET A 131 8.78 45.40 0.58
C MET A 131 8.82 44.67 -0.76
N LEU A 132 7.79 43.87 -0.99
CA LEU A 132 7.46 43.26 -2.27
C LEU A 132 6.23 43.96 -2.83
N GLU A 133 6.43 44.69 -3.93
CA GLU A 133 5.38 45.39 -4.65
C GLU A 133 5.00 44.61 -5.92
N VAL A 134 3.72 44.31 -6.09
CA VAL A 134 3.18 43.61 -7.27
C VAL A 134 2.40 44.59 -8.12
N LYS A 135 2.87 44.86 -9.35
CA LYS A 135 2.25 45.79 -10.31
C LYS A 135 1.64 45.07 -11.49
N SER A 136 0.48 45.53 -11.94
CA SER A 136 -0.10 45.09 -13.22
C SER A 136 0.88 45.40 -14.36
N LEU A 137 1.22 44.42 -15.20
CA LEU A 137 2.08 44.67 -16.36
C LEU A 137 1.44 45.62 -17.38
N GLU A 138 0.11 45.54 -17.53
CA GLU A 138 -0.68 46.33 -18.47
C GLU A 138 -0.88 47.78 -17.99
N THR A 139 -1.37 47.96 -16.76
CA THR A 139 -1.74 49.31 -16.26
C THR A 139 -0.63 49.99 -15.47
N LYS A 140 0.42 49.25 -15.10
CA LYS A 140 1.50 49.67 -14.19
C LYS A 140 1.02 50.09 -12.79
N LYS A 141 -0.26 49.88 -12.47
CA LYS A 141 -0.82 50.16 -11.14
C LYS A 141 -0.33 49.13 -10.13
N SER A 142 -0.02 49.60 -8.93
CA SER A 142 0.29 48.75 -7.78
C SER A 142 -0.97 48.02 -7.33
N LEU A 143 -0.91 46.69 -7.31
CA LEU A 143 -2.03 45.80 -6.99
C LEU A 143 -1.93 45.21 -5.58
N LEU A 144 -0.71 45.05 -5.06
CA LEU A 144 -0.43 44.47 -3.76
C LEU A 144 0.95 44.95 -3.29
N VAL A 145 1.04 45.34 -2.01
CA VAL A 145 2.31 45.67 -1.34
C VAL A 145 2.41 44.81 -0.09
N LEU A 146 3.44 43.97 -0.02
CA LEU A 146 3.74 43.10 1.12
C LEU A 146 4.98 43.63 1.81
N ASN A 147 4.90 43.88 3.12
CA ASN A 147 6.05 44.25 3.93
C ASN A 147 6.54 43.08 4.79
N THR A 148 7.64 43.28 5.49
CA THR A 148 8.26 42.25 6.36
C THR A 148 7.36 41.79 7.52
N THR A 149 6.37 42.60 7.92
CA THR A 149 5.44 42.25 9.01
C THR A 149 4.34 41.27 8.58
N LYS A 150 4.12 41.09 7.28
CA LYS A 150 3.14 40.15 6.77
C LYS A 150 3.75 38.75 6.72
N THR A 151 3.06 37.78 7.34
CA THR A 151 3.39 36.37 7.19
C THR A 151 3.12 35.91 5.76
N LEU A 152 4.12 35.29 5.14
CA LEU A 152 4.04 34.73 3.80
C LEU A 152 4.24 33.22 3.87
N TYR A 153 3.56 32.49 3.00
CA TYR A 153 3.66 31.04 2.93
C TYR A 153 4.24 30.63 1.59
N GLN A 154 5.36 29.91 1.60
CA GLN A 154 6.11 29.61 0.39
C GLN A 154 5.99 28.13 0.03
N SER A 155 5.72 27.85 -1.24
CA SER A 155 5.82 26.50 -1.81
C SER A 155 6.39 26.57 -3.23
N GLY A 156 7.60 26.06 -3.43
CA GLY A 156 8.31 26.15 -4.72
C GLY A 156 8.47 27.61 -5.20
N ASN A 157 7.87 27.90 -6.36
CA ASN A 157 7.83 29.21 -7.00
C ASN A 157 6.58 30.04 -6.65
N ILE A 158 5.84 29.69 -5.58
CA ILE A 158 4.59 30.35 -5.20
C ILE A 158 4.71 30.94 -3.80
N LEU A 159 4.27 32.19 -3.66
CA LEU A 159 3.97 32.81 -2.37
C LEU A 159 2.46 32.95 -2.21
N LEU A 160 1.95 32.41 -1.11
CA LEU A 160 0.59 32.62 -0.62
C LEU A 160 0.64 33.68 0.48
N ALA A 161 -0.25 34.67 0.39
CA ALA A 161 -0.52 35.65 1.43
C ALA A 161 -2.03 35.83 1.59
N PHE A 162 -2.46 36.42 2.70
CA PHE A 162 -3.88 36.71 2.95
C PHE A 162 -4.10 38.21 3.17
N ASP A 163 -5.22 38.76 2.69
CA ASP A 163 -5.64 40.12 3.10
C ASP A 163 -6.12 40.15 4.56
N TYR A 164 -6.55 41.33 4.98
CA TYR A 164 -7.17 41.59 6.27
C TYR A 164 -8.52 40.90 6.48
N ILE A 165 -9.18 40.42 5.41
CA ILE A 165 -10.45 39.66 5.49
C ILE A 165 -10.15 38.15 5.54
N GLY A 166 -8.90 37.74 5.26
CA GLY A 166 -8.49 36.35 5.19
C GLY A 166 -8.66 35.72 3.82
N SER A 167 -8.83 36.52 2.75
CA SER A 167 -8.86 36.00 1.38
C SER A 167 -7.43 35.76 0.86
N PRO A 168 -7.17 34.63 0.19
CA PRO A 168 -5.83 34.31 -0.30
C PRO A 168 -5.48 35.11 -1.58
N TYR A 169 -4.20 35.45 -1.70
CA TYR A 169 -3.57 35.87 -2.95
C TYR A 169 -2.35 35.01 -3.22
N TYR A 170 -2.22 34.56 -4.46
CA TYR A 170 -1.08 33.76 -4.90
C TYR A 170 -0.23 34.59 -5.84
N ILE A 171 1.06 34.70 -5.51
CA ILE A 171 2.09 35.29 -6.36
C ILE A 171 2.89 34.13 -6.93
N VAL A 172 2.71 33.87 -8.23
CA VAL A 172 3.36 32.78 -8.97
C VAL A 172 4.52 33.35 -9.78
N PHE A 173 5.75 32.99 -9.43
CA PHE A 173 6.96 33.45 -10.12
C PHE A 173 7.21 32.65 -11.41
N LYS A 174 7.80 33.27 -12.43
CA LYS A 174 8.26 32.53 -13.62
C LYS A 174 9.52 31.72 -13.27
N GLY A 175 9.51 30.41 -13.55
CA GLY A 175 10.57 29.47 -13.21
C GLY A 175 10.18 28.54 -12.05
N ASP A 176 11.10 27.67 -11.62
CA ASP A 176 10.84 26.62 -10.62
C ASP A 176 11.08 27.08 -9.17
N SER A 177 11.64 28.27 -8.98
CA SER A 177 11.95 28.84 -7.66
C SER A 177 11.71 30.34 -7.61
N ILE A 178 11.53 30.88 -6.40
CA ILE A 178 11.46 32.33 -6.18
C ILE A 178 12.85 32.94 -6.36
N PRO A 179 13.04 33.92 -7.26
CA PRO A 179 14.35 34.49 -7.58
C PRO A 179 14.81 35.58 -6.59
N PHE A 180 14.13 35.72 -5.46
CA PHE A 180 14.40 36.73 -4.44
C PHE A 180 14.92 36.09 -3.16
N ASP A 181 15.90 36.73 -2.53
CA ASP A 181 16.22 36.46 -1.13
C ASP A 181 15.10 37.03 -0.25
N LEU A 182 14.31 36.17 0.38
CA LEU A 182 13.20 36.59 1.21
C LEU A 182 13.47 36.42 2.71
N SER A 183 14.73 36.31 3.12
CA SER A 183 15.15 36.14 4.53
C SER A 183 14.64 37.22 5.49
N MET A 184 14.32 38.42 4.99
CA MET A 184 13.76 39.53 5.77
C MET A 184 12.24 39.44 5.97
N PHE A 185 11.54 38.55 5.27
CA PHE A 185 10.10 38.35 5.43
C PHE A 185 9.83 37.21 6.41
N ALA A 186 8.70 37.30 7.13
CA ALA A 186 8.20 36.21 7.96
C ALA A 186 7.66 35.07 7.07
N ILE A 187 8.55 34.23 6.54
CA ILE A 187 8.19 33.12 5.65
C ILE A 187 8.03 31.83 6.44
N ASN A 188 6.95 31.11 6.14
CA ASN A 188 6.77 29.73 6.56
C ASN A 188 6.69 28.78 5.36
N GLN A 189 7.60 27.80 5.30
CA GLN A 189 7.74 26.83 4.20
C GLN A 189 7.11 25.47 4.50
N ASN A 190 6.84 25.17 5.78
CA ASN A 190 6.48 23.83 6.23
C ASN A 190 4.98 23.67 6.48
N ILE A 191 4.17 24.65 6.08
CA ILE A 191 2.72 24.63 6.33
C ILE A 191 1.90 24.86 5.07
N TYR A 192 2.51 25.26 3.95
CA TYR A 192 1.81 25.41 2.68
C TYR A 192 2.49 24.56 1.61
N PHE A 193 1.72 23.64 1.04
CA PHE A 193 2.20 22.70 0.05
C PHE A 193 1.33 22.82 -1.20
N HIS A 194 1.83 23.47 -2.24
CA HIS A 194 1.07 23.77 -3.45
C HIS A 194 1.09 22.62 -4.44
N ASN A 195 -0.07 22.07 -4.78
CA ASN A 195 -0.29 20.99 -5.74
C ASN A 195 0.64 19.79 -5.56
N SER A 196 1.11 19.58 -4.32
CA SER A 196 2.04 18.52 -3.96
C SER A 196 1.34 17.21 -3.66
N CYS A 197 0.04 17.26 -3.36
CA CYS A 197 -0.72 16.12 -2.87
C CYS A 197 -1.63 15.58 -3.96
N LEU A 198 -1.60 14.26 -4.17
CA LEU A 198 -2.59 13.56 -4.99
C LEU A 198 -3.67 12.97 -4.09
N LEU A 199 -4.90 13.48 -4.22
CA LEU A 199 -6.04 13.02 -3.44
C LEU A 199 -6.89 12.01 -4.21
N ASN A 200 -7.23 10.92 -3.52
CA ASN A 200 -8.15 9.87 -3.95
C ASN A 200 -9.21 9.68 -2.88
N GLY A 201 -10.49 9.73 -3.21
CA GLY A 201 -11.56 9.59 -2.22
C GLY A 201 -12.56 10.72 -2.35
N SER A 202 -13.13 11.19 -1.23
CA SER A 202 -14.12 12.26 -1.23
C SER A 202 -13.91 13.20 -0.07
N LEU A 203 -14.10 14.48 -0.34
CA LEU A 203 -14.30 15.50 0.67
C LEU A 203 -15.74 15.97 0.52
N GLY A 204 -16.60 15.66 1.51
CA GLY A 204 -18.02 15.97 1.43
C GLY A 204 -18.70 15.34 0.20
N THR A 205 -19.19 16.16 -0.72
CA THR A 205 -19.87 15.73 -1.96
C THR A 205 -18.94 15.56 -3.16
N GLU A 206 -17.71 16.09 -3.12
CA GLU A 206 -16.80 16.04 -4.27
C GLU A 206 -16.00 14.73 -4.26
N LYS A 207 -16.13 13.95 -5.33
CA LYS A 207 -15.28 12.76 -5.58
C LYS A 207 -13.97 13.21 -6.23
N MET A 208 -12.85 12.78 -5.66
CA MET A 208 -11.51 13.03 -6.14
C MET A 208 -10.86 11.72 -6.61
N LYS A 209 -10.26 11.75 -7.80
CA LYS A 209 -9.48 10.64 -8.36
C LYS A 209 -8.22 11.19 -9.00
N ASN A 210 -7.08 10.96 -8.36
CA ASN A 210 -5.77 11.49 -8.72
C ASN A 210 -5.78 13.00 -8.95
N GLN A 211 -6.52 13.74 -8.12
CA GLN A 211 -6.56 15.20 -8.23
C GLN A 211 -5.40 15.80 -7.45
N GLN A 212 -4.66 16.69 -8.10
CA GLN A 212 -3.65 17.51 -7.40
C GLN A 212 -4.35 18.56 -6.58
N VAL A 213 -4.02 18.60 -5.29
CA VAL A 213 -4.58 19.54 -4.33
C VAL A 213 -3.45 20.13 -3.51
N SER A 214 -3.54 21.42 -3.27
CA SER A 214 -2.69 22.14 -2.34
C SER A 214 -3.24 21.99 -0.92
N ILE A 215 -2.36 21.83 0.07
CA ILE A 215 -2.75 21.75 1.47
C ILE A 215 -2.12 22.92 2.23
N PHE A 216 -2.92 23.63 3.02
CA PHE A 216 -2.45 24.69 3.88
C PHE A 216 -2.85 24.44 5.34
N PHE A 217 -1.86 24.34 6.22
CA PHE A 217 -2.00 24.15 7.66
C PHE A 217 -1.95 25.51 8.34
N LYS A 218 -3.02 25.90 9.03
CA LYS A 218 -3.16 27.21 9.66
C LYS A 218 -3.67 27.05 11.09
N GLU A 219 -2.78 27.21 12.07
CA GLU A 219 -3.10 27.03 13.49
C GLU A 219 -3.66 25.62 13.74
N GLU A 220 -4.97 25.51 13.99
CA GLU A 220 -5.72 24.25 14.20
C GLU A 220 -6.57 23.86 12.98
N GLU A 221 -6.39 24.55 11.85
CA GLU A 221 -7.17 24.39 10.63
C GLU A 221 -6.33 23.77 9.51
N ILE A 222 -6.95 22.93 8.70
CA ILE A 222 -6.41 22.44 7.43
C ILE A 222 -7.33 22.89 6.28
N LEU A 223 -6.69 23.44 5.25
CA LEU A 223 -7.35 23.98 4.07
C LEU A 223 -6.92 23.16 2.85
N PHE A 224 -7.90 22.56 2.17
CA PHE A 224 -7.71 21.87 0.90
C PHE A 224 -8.02 22.84 -0.23
N ILE A 225 -7.00 23.15 -1.04
CA ILE A 225 -7.04 24.18 -2.07
C ILE A 225 -6.82 23.54 -3.44
N LYS A 226 -7.75 23.67 -4.38
CA LYS A 226 -7.61 23.19 -5.76
C LYS A 226 -7.75 24.34 -6.73
N ASP A 227 -6.87 24.40 -7.71
CA ASP A 227 -6.85 25.48 -8.72
C ASP A 227 -6.87 26.88 -8.09
N TYR A 228 -6.18 27.06 -6.96
CA TYR A 228 -6.13 28.29 -6.16
C TYR A 228 -7.40 28.63 -5.37
N TYR A 229 -8.36 27.70 -5.29
CA TYR A 229 -9.60 27.85 -4.54
C TYR A 229 -9.62 26.99 -3.30
N GLU A 230 -9.98 27.58 -2.15
CA GLU A 230 -10.38 26.80 -0.97
C GLU A 230 -11.63 26.00 -1.34
N ILE A 231 -11.49 24.67 -1.37
CA ILE A 231 -12.62 23.77 -1.58
C ILE A 231 -13.21 23.37 -0.24
N TYR A 232 -12.34 23.07 0.73
CA TYR A 232 -12.74 22.57 2.03
C TYR A 232 -11.82 23.08 3.12
N LYS A 233 -12.43 23.34 4.27
CA LYS A 233 -11.80 23.75 5.51
C LYS A 233 -12.24 22.81 6.62
N TYR A 234 -11.27 22.27 7.36
CA TYR A 234 -11.51 21.41 8.51
C TYR A 234 -10.63 21.82 9.68
N TYR A 235 -11.04 21.48 10.89
CA TYR A 235 -10.26 21.61 12.11
C TYR A 235 -9.52 20.30 12.40
N TYR A 236 -8.36 20.32 13.05
CA TYR A 236 -7.56 19.11 13.31
C TYR A 236 -8.32 18.02 14.06
N ASP A 237 -9.22 18.40 14.98
CA ASP A 237 -10.09 17.47 15.71
C ASP A 237 -11.14 16.76 14.82
N GLN A 238 -11.33 17.23 13.60
CA GLN A 238 -12.19 16.62 12.58
C GLN A 238 -11.45 15.60 11.70
N LEU A 239 -10.12 15.55 11.77
CA LEU A 239 -9.31 14.60 11.00
C LEU A 239 -8.86 13.46 11.90
N HIS A 240 -8.91 12.25 11.35
CA HIS A 240 -8.34 11.07 11.98
C HIS A 240 -7.52 10.30 10.97
N ILE A 241 -6.30 9.92 11.35
CA ILE A 241 -5.49 9.01 10.53
C ILE A 241 -6.11 7.63 10.67
N CYS A 242 -6.67 7.15 9.57
CA CYS A 242 -7.23 5.82 9.48
C CYS A 242 -6.16 4.78 9.20
N GLU A 243 -5.22 5.12 8.32
CA GLU A 243 -4.26 4.16 7.78
C GLU A 243 -3.06 4.86 7.12
N GLN A 244 -1.87 4.27 7.24
CA GLN A 244 -0.65 4.72 6.56
C GLN A 244 -0.02 3.54 5.81
N ARG A 245 0.14 3.68 4.48
CA ARG A 245 0.69 2.64 3.59
C ARG A 245 1.92 3.15 2.86
N GLY A 246 3.10 2.83 3.39
CA GLY A 246 4.34 3.38 2.86
C GLY A 246 4.33 4.91 2.94
N CYS A 247 4.29 5.58 1.80
CA CYS A 247 4.12 7.03 1.76
C CYS A 247 2.65 7.47 1.73
N GLU A 248 1.67 6.60 1.45
CA GLU A 248 0.27 7.03 1.40
C GLU A 248 -0.34 7.21 2.79
N LEU A 249 -1.22 8.20 2.95
CA LEU A 249 -1.92 8.51 4.19
C LEU A 249 -3.43 8.58 3.95
N THR A 250 -4.20 7.71 4.58
CA THR A 250 -5.67 7.75 4.53
C THR A 250 -6.23 8.44 5.77
N LEU A 251 -7.07 9.45 5.54
CA LEU A 251 -7.71 10.28 6.54
C LEU A 251 -9.23 10.07 6.49
N ALA A 252 -9.84 9.92 7.66
CA ALA A 252 -11.25 10.19 7.86
C ALA A 252 -11.42 11.66 8.23
N VAL A 253 -12.39 12.32 7.61
CA VAL A 253 -12.69 13.72 7.82
C VAL A 253 -14.16 13.86 8.19
N THR A 254 -14.42 14.36 9.39
CA THR A 254 -15.78 14.53 9.93
C THR A 254 -16.22 15.98 9.78
N SER A 255 -17.19 16.26 8.92
CA SER A 255 -17.73 17.62 8.78
C SER A 255 -18.55 18.06 10.00
N ASN A 256 -18.84 19.36 10.08
CA ASN A 256 -19.61 19.97 11.19
C ASN A 256 -21.01 19.36 11.40
N ASP A 257 -21.58 18.74 10.38
CA ASP A 257 -22.87 18.04 10.43
C ASP A 257 -22.74 16.55 10.85
N GLY A 258 -21.53 16.09 11.18
CA GLY A 258 -21.22 14.72 11.60
C GLY A 258 -21.02 13.74 10.44
N ASN A 259 -21.03 14.20 9.18
CA ASN A 259 -20.77 13.32 8.04
C ASN A 259 -19.28 12.99 7.94
N VAL A 260 -18.96 11.71 7.90
CA VAL A 260 -17.58 11.22 7.71
C VAL A 260 -17.30 11.04 6.23
N SER A 261 -16.17 11.54 5.77
CA SER A 261 -15.64 11.32 4.41
C SER A 261 -14.24 10.72 4.48
N PHE A 262 -13.89 9.84 3.56
CA PHE A 262 -12.56 9.22 3.50
C PHE A 262 -11.76 9.75 2.31
N ILE A 263 -10.52 10.14 2.57
CA ILE A 263 -9.54 10.54 1.55
C ILE A 263 -8.23 9.79 1.75
N ASN A 264 -7.60 9.42 0.65
CA ASN A 264 -6.25 8.90 0.59
C ASN A 264 -5.35 9.95 -0.07
N VAL A 265 -4.33 10.38 0.67
CA VAL A 265 -3.27 11.28 0.23
C VAL A 265 -2.12 10.40 -0.25
N ALA A 266 -1.99 10.19 -1.56
CA ALA A 266 -1.02 9.25 -2.10
C ALA A 266 0.45 9.71 -1.93
N LEU A 267 0.65 11.03 -1.85
CA LEU A 267 1.95 11.67 -1.62
C LEU A 267 1.76 12.82 -0.61
N PRO A 268 1.67 12.51 0.70
CA PRO A 268 1.60 13.51 1.73
C PRO A 268 2.92 14.29 1.76
N PRO A 269 2.88 15.61 2.02
CA PRO A 269 4.09 16.40 2.18
C PRO A 269 4.92 15.92 3.37
N GLU A 270 6.24 16.11 3.28
CA GLU A 270 7.14 15.75 4.37
C GLU A 270 6.77 16.49 5.65
N GLY A 271 6.63 15.75 6.75
CA GLY A 271 6.23 16.29 8.07
C GLY A 271 4.72 16.50 8.26
N MET A 272 3.86 16.17 7.29
CA MET A 272 2.40 16.27 7.45
C MET A 272 1.88 15.46 8.64
N ASP A 273 2.43 14.28 8.86
CA ASP A 273 2.14 13.41 10.01
C ASP A 273 2.47 14.08 11.35
N GLN A 274 3.64 14.75 11.42
CA GLN A 274 4.09 15.47 12.61
C GLN A 274 3.23 16.71 12.89
N ILE A 275 2.81 17.43 11.84
CA ILE A 275 1.96 18.62 11.96
C ILE A 275 0.58 18.25 12.47
N LEU A 276 0.02 17.15 11.94
CA LEU A 276 -1.31 16.69 12.31
C LEU A 276 -1.35 16.16 13.75
N ASN A 277 -0.24 15.57 14.25
CA ASN A 277 -0.15 14.99 15.60
C ASN A 277 -1.38 14.13 15.97
N LEU A 278 -1.90 13.40 14.98
CA LEU A 278 -3.13 12.63 15.11
C LEU A 278 -2.83 11.27 15.72
N ASP A 279 -3.66 10.86 16.67
CA ASP A 279 -3.55 9.53 17.25
C ASP A 279 -3.82 8.46 16.18
N HIS A 280 -2.91 7.49 16.08
CA HIS A 280 -3.07 6.29 15.24
C HIS A 280 -4.04 5.31 15.92
N ASP A 281 -5.28 5.73 16.20
CA ASP A 281 -6.12 4.99 17.17
C ASP A 281 -7.37 4.36 16.60
N THR A 282 -7.44 4.16 15.29
CA THR A 282 -8.56 3.43 14.70
C THR A 282 -8.07 2.37 13.73
N GLU A 283 -8.13 1.10 14.16
CA GLU A 283 -8.32 -0.01 13.22
C GLU A 283 -9.63 0.26 12.48
N THR A 284 -9.53 1.04 11.40
CA THR A 284 -10.67 1.27 10.53
C THR A 284 -10.71 0.13 9.53
N ASP A 285 -11.87 -0.51 9.46
CA ASP A 285 -12.20 -1.53 8.45
C ASP A 285 -12.35 -0.87 7.06
N LEU A 286 -11.26 -0.26 6.56
CA LEU A 286 -11.21 0.37 5.25
C LEU A 286 -10.80 -0.63 4.16
N ILE A 287 -11.49 -0.50 3.04
CA ILE A 287 -11.22 -1.21 1.80
C ILE A 287 -10.79 -0.18 0.76
N HIS A 288 -9.75 -0.50 0.01
CA HIS A 288 -9.31 0.32 -1.10
C HIS A 288 -9.75 -0.28 -2.43
N ILE A 289 -10.39 0.53 -3.27
CA ILE A 289 -10.75 0.17 -4.65
C ILE A 289 -10.01 1.15 -5.56
N GLN A 290 -9.05 0.67 -6.35
CA GLN A 290 -8.24 1.55 -7.22
C GLN A 290 -7.66 2.77 -6.46
N ASN A 291 -7.10 2.53 -5.27
CA ASN A 291 -6.53 3.54 -4.35
C ASN A 291 -7.54 4.52 -3.73
N GLN A 292 -8.84 4.31 -3.92
CA GLN A 292 -9.90 5.08 -3.23
C GLN A 292 -10.33 4.34 -1.97
N PRO A 293 -10.31 5.00 -0.80
CA PRO A 293 -10.68 4.39 0.47
C PRO A 293 -12.19 4.36 0.67
N TYR A 294 -12.73 3.23 1.11
CA TYR A 294 -14.14 3.04 1.40
C TYR A 294 -14.33 2.30 2.71
N GLN A 295 -15.32 2.71 3.49
CA GLN A 295 -15.89 1.85 4.51
C GLN A 295 -16.88 0.88 3.85
N VAL A 296 -16.68 -0.42 4.05
CA VAL A 296 -17.64 -1.41 3.55
C VAL A 296 -18.71 -1.72 4.59
N THR A 297 -19.96 -1.76 4.17
CA THR A 297 -21.06 -2.28 4.98
C THR A 297 -21.78 -3.37 4.19
N THR A 298 -22.13 -4.46 4.88
CA THR A 298 -22.89 -5.56 4.28
C THR A 298 -24.37 -5.35 4.54
N LYS A 299 -25.18 -5.15 3.49
CA LYS A 299 -26.65 -5.09 3.58
C LYS A 299 -27.25 -6.38 3.00
N GLU A 300 -28.54 -6.60 3.19
CA GLU A 300 -29.24 -7.79 2.63
C GLU A 300 -29.16 -7.88 1.11
N THR A 301 -29.03 -6.74 0.43
CA THR A 301 -29.09 -6.66 -1.04
C THR A 301 -27.72 -6.55 -1.70
N GLY A 302 -26.62 -6.49 -0.95
CA GLY A 302 -25.26 -6.37 -1.50
C GLY A 302 -24.25 -5.71 -0.55
N TRP A 303 -23.02 -5.61 -1.03
CA TRP A 303 -21.98 -4.79 -0.41
C TRP A 303 -22.19 -3.32 -0.77
N VAL A 304 -22.09 -2.45 0.22
CA VAL A 304 -22.16 -0.99 0.06
C VAL A 304 -20.84 -0.41 0.51
N PHE A 305 -20.14 0.24 -0.42
CA PHE A 305 -18.88 0.91 -0.22
C PHE A 305 -19.17 2.39 -0.02
N VAL A 306 -18.97 2.89 1.19
CA VAL A 306 -19.28 4.26 1.59
C VAL A 306 -17.99 5.04 1.67
N GLN A 307 -17.92 6.11 0.89
CA GLN A 307 -16.81 7.06 0.88
C GLN A 307 -17.18 8.34 1.62
N SER A 308 -18.44 8.76 1.51
CA SER A 308 -19.09 9.80 2.31
C SER A 308 -20.60 9.58 2.35
N SER A 309 -21.34 10.37 3.12
CA SER A 309 -22.82 10.33 3.18
C SER A 309 -23.48 10.46 1.79
N ASN A 310 -22.82 11.15 0.86
CA ASN A 310 -23.31 11.41 -0.49
C ASN A 310 -22.57 10.61 -1.57
N SER A 311 -21.55 9.85 -1.21
CA SER A 311 -20.67 9.12 -2.12
C SER A 311 -20.59 7.66 -1.68
N TYR A 312 -21.39 6.81 -2.33
CA TYR A 312 -21.35 5.37 -2.07
C TYR A 312 -21.59 4.58 -3.36
N ASP A 313 -20.96 3.42 -3.42
CA ASP A 313 -21.10 2.48 -4.51
C ASP A 313 -21.66 1.16 -3.98
N LYS A 314 -22.38 0.41 -4.81
CA LYS A 314 -23.02 -0.86 -4.39
C LYS A 314 -22.72 -1.98 -5.35
N ILE A 315 -22.37 -3.15 -4.80
CA ILE A 315 -22.26 -4.40 -5.53
C ILE A 315 -23.35 -5.35 -5.02
N PRO A 316 -24.45 -5.52 -5.77
CA PRO A 316 -25.47 -6.51 -5.45
C PRO A 316 -24.90 -7.93 -5.41
N TYR A 317 -25.33 -8.74 -4.45
CA TYR A 317 -24.86 -10.13 -4.34
C TYR A 317 -25.18 -10.95 -5.59
N SER A 318 -26.30 -10.66 -6.25
CA SER A 318 -26.69 -11.27 -7.53
C SER A 318 -25.72 -10.98 -8.67
N ASN A 319 -24.91 -9.92 -8.57
CA ASN A 319 -23.95 -9.53 -9.60
C ASN A 319 -22.60 -10.19 -9.42
N ILE A 320 -22.29 -10.69 -8.22
CA ILE A 320 -21.01 -11.34 -7.91
C ILE A 320 -21.05 -12.77 -8.47
N ARG A 321 -20.21 -13.05 -9.46
CA ARG A 321 -20.04 -14.39 -10.04
C ARG A 321 -19.03 -15.20 -9.25
N GLU A 322 -17.89 -14.62 -8.94
CA GLU A 322 -16.77 -15.27 -8.28
C GLU A 322 -15.97 -14.24 -7.49
N ILE A 323 -15.40 -14.65 -6.35
CA ILE A 323 -14.44 -13.86 -5.59
C ILE A 323 -13.18 -14.71 -5.47
N LYS A 324 -12.04 -14.16 -5.91
CA LYS A 324 -10.73 -14.76 -5.72
C LYS A 324 -9.93 -13.92 -4.74
N VAL A 325 -9.23 -14.57 -3.83
CA VAL A 325 -8.25 -13.90 -2.97
C VAL A 325 -6.90 -14.11 -3.63
N LEU A 326 -6.39 -13.10 -4.35
CA LEU A 326 -5.20 -13.25 -5.20
C LEU A 326 -3.91 -13.31 -4.38
N ARG A 327 -3.68 -12.33 -3.50
CA ARG A 327 -2.38 -12.21 -2.82
C ARG A 327 -2.48 -11.47 -1.50
N GLN A 328 -1.57 -11.77 -0.58
CA GLN A 328 -1.26 -10.95 0.58
C GLN A 328 0.03 -10.15 0.32
N PRO A 329 -0.04 -8.87 -0.04
CA PRO A 329 1.17 -8.06 -0.27
C PRO A 329 1.96 -7.78 1.02
N ASP A 330 1.30 -7.86 2.18
CA ASP A 330 1.87 -7.83 3.52
C ASP A 330 1.15 -8.87 4.44
N GLU A 331 1.64 -9.13 5.65
CA GLU A 331 1.11 -10.18 6.56
C GLU A 331 -0.39 -9.99 6.96
N ASN A 332 -1.00 -8.83 6.69
CA ASN A 332 -2.33 -8.48 7.22
C ASN A 332 -3.38 -8.12 6.16
N ARG A 333 -2.97 -7.84 4.93
CA ARG A 333 -3.87 -7.43 3.85
C ARG A 333 -3.97 -8.48 2.79
N CYS A 334 -5.08 -8.44 2.07
CA CYS A 334 -5.32 -9.27 0.92
C CYS A 334 -5.92 -8.47 -0.22
N LEU A 335 -5.59 -8.90 -1.44
CA LEU A 335 -6.19 -8.42 -2.67
C LEU A 335 -7.32 -9.37 -3.07
N LEU A 336 -8.56 -8.88 -3.04
CA LEU A 336 -9.72 -9.57 -3.56
C LEU A 336 -9.98 -9.17 -5.01
N GLU A 337 -10.12 -10.14 -5.87
CA GLU A 337 -10.61 -9.97 -7.23
C GLU A 337 -12.07 -10.46 -7.31
N ILE A 338 -12.99 -9.52 -7.52
CA ILE A 338 -14.40 -9.81 -7.67
C ILE A 338 -14.73 -9.85 -9.15
N HIS A 339 -15.09 -11.02 -9.64
CA HIS A 339 -15.65 -11.15 -10.98
C HIS A 339 -17.16 -10.94 -10.90
N CYS A 340 -17.63 -9.91 -11.60
CA CYS A 340 -19.03 -9.58 -11.72
C CYS A 340 -19.58 -10.07 -13.06
N TYR A 341 -20.86 -10.41 -13.11
CA TYR A 341 -21.55 -10.57 -14.40
C TYR A 341 -21.52 -9.23 -15.14
N SER A 342 -21.00 -9.20 -16.37
CA SER A 342 -20.98 -8.00 -17.21
C SER A 342 -22.41 -7.53 -17.45
N HIS A 343 -22.78 -6.36 -16.91
CA HIS A 343 -24.11 -5.81 -17.13
C HIS A 343 -24.23 -5.28 -18.56
N GLN A 344 -24.76 -6.10 -19.47
CA GLN A 344 -25.43 -5.60 -20.68
C GLN A 344 -26.94 -5.39 -20.46
N GLY A 345 -27.47 -5.50 -19.23
CA GLY A 345 -28.93 -5.65 -19.04
C GLY A 345 -29.60 -4.95 -17.86
N LEU A 346 -28.91 -4.20 -16.99
CA LEU A 346 -29.59 -3.35 -16.00
C LEU A 346 -29.96 -2.02 -16.64
N ALA A 347 -31.14 -2.00 -17.26
CA ALA A 347 -31.86 -0.77 -17.54
C ALA A 347 -31.88 0.09 -16.28
N THR A 348 -31.43 1.33 -16.41
CA THR A 348 -31.78 2.42 -15.50
C THR A 348 -33.31 2.49 -15.46
N ALA A 349 -33.94 1.81 -14.52
CA ALA A 349 -35.37 1.92 -14.31
C ALA A 349 -35.67 3.40 -14.02
N PRO A 350 -36.50 4.09 -14.81
CA PRO A 350 -36.87 5.46 -14.51
C PRO A 350 -37.71 5.42 -13.24
N ILE A 351 -37.16 5.94 -12.15
CA ILE A 351 -37.88 6.18 -10.91
C ILE A 351 -38.98 7.19 -11.24
N LYS A 352 -40.23 6.73 -11.33
CA LYS A 352 -41.39 7.62 -11.49
C LYS A 352 -41.63 8.35 -10.17
N HIS A 353 -41.44 9.66 -10.21
CA HIS A 353 -41.70 10.61 -9.13
C HIS A 353 -43.15 10.61 -8.68
N THR A 354 -43.36 10.73 -7.36
CA THR A 354 -44.43 11.58 -6.81
C THR A 354 -43.95 12.27 -5.52
N ALA A 355 -43.86 13.60 -5.61
CA ALA A 355 -43.89 14.66 -4.57
C ALA A 355 -42.87 14.68 -3.40
N VAL A 356 -41.82 15.50 -3.59
CA VAL A 356 -41.10 16.44 -2.67
C VAL A 356 -40.94 15.99 -1.20
N THR A 357 -39.76 15.62 -0.69
CA THR A 357 -38.58 16.49 -0.46
C THR A 357 -37.33 15.61 -0.25
N VAL A 358 -36.18 16.05 -0.78
CA VAL A 358 -34.89 15.34 -0.93
C VAL A 358 -34.91 14.25 -2.01
N ALA A 359 -34.36 14.57 -3.18
CA ALA A 359 -34.16 13.61 -4.25
C ALA A 359 -33.28 12.45 -3.75
N PRO A 360 -33.70 11.18 -3.86
CA PRO A 360 -32.80 10.07 -3.60
C PRO A 360 -31.69 10.11 -4.65
N MET A 361 -30.47 10.45 -4.22
CA MET A 361 -29.28 10.47 -5.07
C MET A 361 -29.10 9.11 -5.76
N ALA A 362 -28.92 9.14 -7.08
CA ALA A 362 -28.79 7.95 -7.90
C ALA A 362 -27.48 7.22 -7.56
N LEU A 363 -27.62 5.96 -7.13
CA LEU A 363 -26.55 4.97 -7.05
C LEU A 363 -25.82 4.89 -8.39
N GLN A 364 -24.53 5.27 -8.43
CA GLN A 364 -23.69 5.01 -9.59
C GLN A 364 -23.12 3.59 -9.48
N PRO A 365 -23.33 2.71 -10.46
CA PRO A 365 -22.66 1.42 -10.48
C PRO A 365 -21.17 1.63 -10.78
N LEU A 366 -20.29 0.98 -10.00
CA LEU A 366 -18.84 0.86 -10.22
C LEU A 366 -18.45 0.26 -11.60
N ILE A 367 -19.39 -0.07 -12.48
CA ILE A 367 -19.27 -1.17 -13.43
C ILE A 367 -19.12 -0.66 -14.87
N GLY A 368 -17.87 -0.45 -15.28
CA GLY A 368 -17.43 -0.57 -16.68
C GLY A 368 -16.63 -1.86 -16.94
N ASN A 369 -16.06 -2.47 -15.89
CA ASN A 369 -15.21 -3.66 -15.98
C ASN A 369 -15.90 -4.89 -15.34
N SER A 370 -15.68 -6.07 -15.92
CA SER A 370 -16.15 -7.36 -15.39
C SER A 370 -15.46 -7.78 -14.10
N THR A 371 -14.42 -7.06 -13.68
CA THR A 371 -13.55 -7.40 -12.57
C THR A 371 -13.27 -6.16 -11.72
N ILE A 372 -13.44 -6.29 -10.41
CA ILE A 372 -13.15 -5.25 -9.41
C ILE A 372 -12.07 -5.79 -8.47
N GLN A 373 -11.00 -5.02 -8.28
CA GLN A 373 -9.94 -5.33 -7.33
C GLN A 373 -10.16 -4.51 -6.05
N LEU A 374 -10.21 -5.21 -4.91
CA LEU A 374 -10.31 -4.62 -3.58
C LEU A 374 -9.08 -4.99 -2.76
N GLU A 375 -8.53 -4.05 -2.02
CA GLU A 375 -7.48 -4.32 -1.05
C GLU A 375 -8.03 -4.08 0.37
N CYS A 376 -7.98 -5.09 1.22
CA CYS A 376 -8.55 -5.01 2.58
C CYS A 376 -7.82 -5.92 3.56
N ALA A 377 -8.08 -5.72 4.85
CA ALA A 377 -7.57 -6.61 5.88
C ALA A 377 -8.16 -8.03 5.73
N ALA A 378 -7.37 -9.05 6.05
CA ALA A 378 -7.77 -10.43 5.79
C ALA A 378 -8.98 -10.89 6.63
N ASN A 379 -9.14 -10.40 7.86
CA ASN A 379 -10.33 -10.58 8.70
C ASN A 379 -11.59 -9.98 8.03
N GLN A 380 -11.44 -8.83 7.38
CA GLN A 380 -12.51 -8.16 6.67
C GLN A 380 -12.90 -8.95 5.41
N ALA A 381 -11.93 -9.45 4.64
CA ALA A 381 -12.19 -10.35 3.52
C ALA A 381 -12.94 -11.62 3.93
N GLN A 382 -12.56 -12.24 5.05
CA GLN A 382 -13.30 -13.39 5.59
C GLN A 382 -14.75 -13.03 5.90
N THR A 383 -14.96 -11.87 6.55
CA THR A 383 -16.30 -11.38 6.89
C THR A 383 -17.15 -11.13 5.65
N LEU A 384 -16.56 -10.55 4.60
CA LEU A 384 -17.21 -10.34 3.31
C LEU A 384 -17.59 -11.67 2.65
N LEU A 385 -16.67 -12.63 2.57
CA LEU A 385 -16.92 -13.96 1.98
C LEU A 385 -18.01 -14.73 2.73
N ARG A 386 -17.97 -14.74 4.07
CA ARG A 386 -19.01 -15.36 4.93
C ARG A 386 -20.36 -14.73 4.67
N THR A 387 -20.41 -13.40 4.65
CA THR A 387 -21.67 -12.67 4.45
C THR A 387 -22.22 -12.90 3.05
N GLN A 388 -21.37 -12.88 2.03
CA GLN A 388 -21.76 -13.22 0.67
C GLN A 388 -22.36 -14.62 0.58
N TYR A 389 -21.72 -15.62 1.19
CA TYR A 389 -22.25 -16.98 1.23
C TYR A 389 -23.63 -17.02 1.92
N ARG A 390 -23.74 -16.43 3.10
CA ARG A 390 -24.99 -16.40 3.88
C ARG A 390 -26.12 -15.78 3.07
N GLN A 391 -25.87 -14.64 2.43
CA GLN A 391 -26.89 -13.90 1.70
C GLN A 391 -27.28 -14.61 0.39
N CYS A 392 -26.33 -15.20 -0.32
CA CYS A 392 -26.63 -15.97 -1.53
C CYS A 392 -27.36 -17.30 -1.25
N LYS A 393 -27.14 -17.90 -0.08
CA LYS A 393 -27.67 -19.23 0.28
C LYS A 393 -28.83 -19.20 1.28
N SER A 394 -29.16 -18.04 1.88
CA SER A 394 -30.25 -17.89 2.86
C SER A 394 -31.60 -18.36 2.32
N SER A 395 -31.92 -18.03 1.07
CA SER A 395 -33.16 -18.45 0.41
C SER A 395 -33.24 -19.96 0.17
N LEU A 396 -32.09 -20.63 0.08
CA LEU A 396 -32.00 -22.09 -0.03
C LEU A 396 -32.05 -22.75 1.34
N LEU A 397 -31.63 -22.06 2.40
CA LEU A 397 -31.66 -22.57 3.76
C LEU A 397 -33.08 -22.96 4.18
N SER A 398 -34.09 -22.16 3.85
CA SER A 398 -35.49 -22.48 4.17
C SER A 398 -35.98 -23.79 3.52
N LYS A 399 -35.43 -24.15 2.35
CA LYS A 399 -35.77 -25.36 1.59
C LYS A 399 -34.87 -26.56 1.92
N ALA A 400 -33.66 -26.31 2.44
CA ALA A 400 -32.70 -27.36 2.75
C ALA A 400 -33.17 -28.18 3.96
N THR A 401 -33.02 -29.50 3.89
CA THR A 401 -33.20 -30.35 5.06
C THR A 401 -31.93 -30.35 5.92
N LEU A 402 -32.04 -30.67 7.21
CA LEU A 402 -30.88 -30.82 8.09
C LEU A 402 -29.92 -31.90 7.55
N ASN A 403 -30.45 -32.94 6.92
CA ASN A 403 -29.67 -33.99 6.28
C ASN A 403 -28.82 -33.45 5.11
N ASP A 404 -29.37 -32.57 4.28
CA ASP A 404 -28.62 -31.96 3.18
C ASP A 404 -27.46 -31.09 3.69
N LEU A 405 -27.71 -30.32 4.75
CA LEU A 405 -26.68 -29.49 5.39
C LEU A 405 -25.61 -30.32 6.09
N TYR A 406 -26.01 -31.34 6.85
CA TYR A 406 -25.06 -32.23 7.51
C TYR A 406 -24.22 -32.99 6.49
N THR A 407 -24.83 -33.48 5.40
CA THR A 407 -24.08 -34.10 4.30
C THR A 407 -23.07 -33.13 3.68
N SER A 408 -23.46 -31.87 3.48
CA SER A 408 -22.56 -30.84 2.95
C SER A 408 -21.42 -30.52 3.91
N TRP A 409 -21.73 -30.48 5.21
CA TRP A 409 -20.76 -30.29 6.30
C TRP A 409 -19.76 -31.44 6.36
N SER A 410 -20.24 -32.68 6.38
CA SER A 410 -19.41 -33.88 6.34
C SER A 410 -18.51 -33.92 5.11
N ARG A 411 -19.00 -33.55 3.92
CA ARG A 411 -18.14 -33.44 2.73
C ARG A 411 -17.03 -32.42 2.94
N HIS A 412 -17.33 -31.27 3.54
CA HIS A 412 -16.30 -30.28 3.84
C HIS A 412 -15.26 -30.78 4.83
N ILE A 413 -15.67 -31.42 5.93
CA ILE A 413 -14.71 -32.02 6.89
C ILE A 413 -13.89 -33.13 6.23
N ASN A 414 -14.48 -33.91 5.32
CA ASN A 414 -13.73 -34.87 4.54
C ASN A 414 -12.69 -34.20 3.63
N ASP A 415 -13.04 -33.09 2.97
CA ASP A 415 -12.07 -32.32 2.19
C ASP A 415 -10.90 -31.86 3.08
N VAL A 416 -11.20 -31.32 4.27
CA VAL A 416 -10.17 -30.89 5.23
C VAL A 416 -9.32 -32.08 5.68
N LEU A 417 -9.93 -33.24 5.97
CA LEU A 417 -9.21 -34.47 6.29
C LEU A 417 -8.25 -34.85 5.18
N LEU A 418 -8.73 -34.93 3.94
CA LEU A 418 -7.92 -35.33 2.79
C LEU A 418 -6.77 -34.37 2.53
N TYR A 419 -7.00 -33.07 2.67
CA TYR A 419 -5.94 -32.09 2.58
C TYR A 419 -4.89 -32.28 3.67
N ASN A 420 -5.29 -32.43 4.93
CA ASN A 420 -4.33 -32.65 6.01
C ASN A 420 -3.60 -34.01 5.89
N PHE A 421 -4.25 -35.02 5.32
CA PHE A 421 -3.65 -36.34 5.14
C PHE A 421 -2.72 -36.43 3.93
N PHE A 422 -3.00 -35.72 2.83
CA PHE A 422 -2.35 -35.95 1.53
C PHE A 422 -1.89 -34.68 0.82
N GLY A 423 -2.25 -33.49 1.31
CA GLY A 423 -1.96 -32.21 0.65
C GLY A 423 -0.47 -31.97 0.43
N ASP A 424 0.34 -32.27 1.44
CA ASP A 424 1.81 -32.13 1.37
C ASP A 424 2.42 -32.94 0.22
N LEU A 425 1.88 -34.12 -0.11
CA LEU A 425 2.38 -34.94 -1.21
C LEU A 425 2.08 -34.33 -2.57
N VAL A 426 0.89 -33.74 -2.72
CA VAL A 426 0.51 -33.05 -3.95
C VAL A 426 1.37 -31.80 -4.13
N ILE A 427 1.65 -31.07 -3.05
CA ILE A 427 2.58 -29.94 -3.07
C ILE A 427 3.98 -30.43 -3.47
N LEU A 428 4.48 -31.50 -2.82
CA LEU A 428 5.78 -32.07 -3.11
C LEU A 428 5.91 -32.54 -4.57
N GLN A 429 4.86 -33.15 -5.13
CA GLN A 429 4.81 -33.55 -6.53
C GLN A 429 4.91 -32.34 -7.48
N ARG A 430 4.20 -31.25 -7.18
CA ARG A 430 4.26 -30.01 -7.97
C ARG A 430 5.66 -29.38 -7.92
N GLU A 431 6.28 -29.35 -6.75
CA GLU A 431 7.65 -28.85 -6.59
C GLU A 431 8.67 -29.69 -7.38
N ILE A 432 8.55 -31.02 -7.31
CA ILE A 432 9.40 -31.95 -8.06
C ILE A 432 9.27 -31.70 -9.57
N HIS A 433 8.05 -31.60 -10.09
CA HIS A 433 7.82 -31.30 -11.50
C HIS A 433 8.37 -29.93 -11.90
N SER A 434 8.15 -28.89 -11.09
CA SER A 434 8.70 -27.55 -11.33
C SER A 434 10.23 -27.56 -11.48
N ILE A 435 10.94 -28.31 -10.61
CA ILE A 435 12.40 -28.44 -10.69
C ILE A 435 12.83 -29.24 -11.93
N GLN A 436 12.12 -30.32 -12.26
CA GLN A 436 12.40 -31.16 -13.42
C GLN A 436 12.24 -30.38 -14.74
N GLU A 437 11.15 -29.62 -14.89
CA GLU A 437 10.78 -28.87 -16.10
C GLU A 437 11.59 -27.58 -16.30
N ASN A 438 12.28 -27.08 -15.28
CA ASN A 438 13.04 -25.82 -15.38
C ASN A 438 14.28 -25.95 -16.28
N GLU A 439 14.17 -25.63 -17.57
CA GLU A 439 15.27 -25.74 -18.55
C GLU A 439 16.50 -24.88 -18.22
N GLY A 440 16.34 -23.82 -17.41
CA GLY A 440 17.41 -22.90 -17.03
C GLY A 440 18.34 -23.40 -15.92
N LEU A 441 17.99 -24.48 -15.22
CA LEU A 441 18.78 -25.02 -14.11
C LEU A 441 19.81 -26.06 -14.57
N PRO A 442 21.09 -25.96 -14.17
CA PRO A 442 22.08 -27.00 -14.41
C PRO A 442 21.65 -28.35 -13.80
N SER A 443 21.94 -29.46 -14.48
CA SER A 443 21.55 -30.81 -14.04
C SER A 443 22.06 -31.18 -12.64
N SER A 444 23.22 -30.67 -12.23
CA SER A 444 23.74 -30.85 -10.87
C SER A 444 22.88 -30.13 -9.82
N THR A 445 22.43 -28.91 -10.13
CA THR A 445 21.59 -28.10 -9.24
C THR A 445 20.17 -28.69 -9.15
N LYS A 446 19.61 -29.16 -10.28
CA LYS A 446 18.33 -29.88 -10.26
C LYS A 446 18.37 -31.10 -9.35
N ARG A 447 19.41 -31.92 -9.47
CA ARG A 447 19.60 -33.14 -8.67
C ARG A 447 19.66 -32.84 -7.18
N GLU A 448 20.40 -31.80 -6.80
CA GLU A 448 20.53 -31.38 -5.41
C GLU A 448 19.19 -30.86 -4.86
N GLN A 449 18.48 -30.02 -5.62
CA GLN A 449 17.16 -29.52 -5.23
C GLN A 449 16.17 -30.67 -5.05
N LEU A 450 16.09 -31.59 -6.01
CA LEU A 450 15.21 -32.76 -5.93
C LEU A 450 15.54 -33.64 -4.72
N LEU A 451 16.83 -33.86 -4.43
CA LEU A 451 17.27 -34.63 -3.27
C LEU A 451 16.81 -33.98 -1.95
N HIS A 452 17.01 -32.67 -1.80
CA HIS A 452 16.59 -31.94 -0.60
C HIS A 452 15.08 -31.90 -0.43
N VAL A 453 14.35 -31.59 -1.50
CA VAL A 453 12.89 -31.54 -1.52
C VAL A 453 12.31 -32.89 -1.13
N LEU A 454 12.72 -33.98 -1.78
CA LEU A 454 12.27 -35.32 -1.44
C LEU A 454 12.63 -35.73 -0.01
N TYR A 455 13.87 -35.52 0.43
CA TYR A 455 14.30 -35.98 1.75
C TYR A 455 13.55 -35.26 2.88
N TYR A 456 13.47 -33.93 2.81
CA TYR A 456 12.78 -33.15 3.85
C TYR A 456 11.28 -33.29 3.76
N GLY A 457 10.71 -33.23 2.56
CA GLY A 457 9.28 -33.43 2.34
C GLY A 457 8.79 -34.76 2.89
N MET A 458 9.51 -35.86 2.60
CA MET A 458 9.11 -37.20 3.07
C MET A 458 9.32 -37.42 4.56
N THR A 459 10.34 -36.78 5.15
CA THR A 459 10.58 -36.87 6.60
C THR A 459 9.49 -36.15 7.39
N GLU A 460 9.13 -34.93 6.97
CA GLU A 460 8.08 -34.16 7.65
C GLU A 460 6.69 -34.75 7.40
N TYR A 461 6.39 -35.18 6.17
CA TYR A 461 5.13 -35.86 5.87
C TYR A 461 4.90 -37.10 6.75
N ASN A 462 5.95 -37.91 6.96
CA ASN A 462 5.86 -39.10 7.81
C ASN A 462 5.59 -38.77 9.30
N ARG A 463 5.93 -37.56 9.75
CA ARG A 463 5.60 -37.06 11.09
C ARG A 463 4.18 -36.48 11.13
N SER A 464 3.77 -35.73 10.11
CA SER A 464 2.46 -35.09 10.06
C SER A 464 1.32 -36.10 9.94
N ILE A 465 1.47 -37.15 9.14
CA ILE A 465 0.39 -38.14 8.93
C ILE A 465 -0.01 -38.90 10.22
N ASP A 466 0.94 -39.22 11.09
CA ASP A 466 0.67 -39.84 12.39
C ASP A 466 -0.16 -38.92 13.27
N ARG A 467 0.26 -37.65 13.30
CA ARG A 467 -0.40 -36.61 14.07
C ARG A 467 -1.84 -36.43 13.61
N VAL A 468 -2.07 -36.27 12.31
CA VAL A 468 -3.42 -36.12 11.74
C VAL A 468 -4.28 -37.34 12.05
N SER A 469 -3.71 -38.56 11.99
CA SER A 469 -4.43 -39.79 12.32
C SER A 469 -4.94 -39.83 13.76
N ILE A 470 -4.22 -39.17 14.69
CA ILE A 470 -4.52 -39.14 16.12
C ILE A 470 -5.45 -37.97 16.46
N GLU A 471 -5.10 -36.77 16.01
CA GLU A 471 -5.72 -35.51 16.45
C GLU A 471 -7.00 -35.19 15.68
N PHE A 472 -7.08 -35.56 14.40
CA PHE A 472 -8.24 -35.21 13.57
C PHE A 472 -9.57 -35.83 14.07
N PRO A 473 -9.64 -37.11 14.47
CA PRO A 473 -10.88 -37.67 15.02
C PRO A 473 -11.38 -36.96 16.28
N GLU A 474 -10.45 -36.55 17.16
CA GLU A 474 -10.76 -35.79 18.38
C GLU A 474 -11.29 -34.40 18.02
N MET A 475 -10.66 -33.73 17.06
CA MET A 475 -11.12 -32.47 16.49
C MET A 475 -12.57 -32.58 15.98
N VAL A 476 -12.88 -33.57 15.13
CA VAL A 476 -14.24 -33.74 14.61
C VAL A 476 -15.23 -34.09 15.72
N PHE A 477 -14.82 -34.87 16.72
CA PHE A 477 -15.66 -35.15 17.88
C PHE A 477 -16.07 -33.87 18.61
N HIS A 478 -15.12 -32.98 18.90
CA HIS A 478 -15.43 -31.70 19.54
C HIS A 478 -16.39 -30.85 18.70
N GLU A 479 -16.23 -30.89 17.38
CA GLU A 479 -17.04 -30.11 16.47
C GLU A 479 -18.47 -30.60 16.28
N ASP A 480 -18.65 -31.91 16.23
CA ASP A 480 -19.99 -32.49 16.20
C ASP A 480 -20.63 -32.45 17.61
N LYS A 481 -19.83 -32.52 18.69
CA LYS A 481 -20.32 -32.28 20.06
C LYS A 481 -20.82 -30.85 20.25
N SER A 482 -20.28 -29.87 19.53
CA SER A 482 -20.83 -28.52 19.52
C SER A 482 -22.26 -28.46 18.94
N LEU A 483 -22.67 -29.47 18.16
CA LEU A 483 -24.01 -29.58 17.57
C LEU A 483 -24.97 -30.37 18.48
N LEU A 484 -24.44 -31.14 19.44
CA LEU A 484 -25.17 -32.10 20.27
C LEU A 484 -24.56 -32.29 21.66
N ASN A 485 -25.40 -32.23 22.70
CA ASN A 485 -24.97 -32.45 24.08
C ASN A 485 -24.45 -33.87 24.38
N GLN A 486 -24.80 -34.87 23.56
CA GLN A 486 -24.36 -36.26 23.70
C GLN A 486 -24.00 -36.84 22.33
N MET A 487 -22.73 -37.20 22.17
CA MET A 487 -22.20 -37.88 20.98
C MET A 487 -21.45 -39.15 21.39
N PRO A 488 -21.66 -40.28 20.70
CA PRO A 488 -20.92 -41.51 20.98
C PRO A 488 -19.44 -41.33 20.62
N THR A 489 -18.55 -41.49 21.59
CA THR A 489 -17.10 -41.38 21.38
C THR A 489 -16.57 -42.55 20.55
N GLU A 490 -17.24 -43.70 20.60
CA GLU A 490 -16.82 -44.95 19.97
C GLU A 490 -16.69 -44.83 18.45
N HIS A 491 -17.53 -44.00 17.80
CA HIS A 491 -17.46 -43.79 16.35
C HIS A 491 -16.19 -43.03 15.91
N TYR A 492 -15.66 -42.16 16.78
CA TYR A 492 -14.45 -41.38 16.52
C TYR A 492 -13.20 -42.17 16.87
N GLU A 493 -13.24 -42.96 17.94
CA GLU A 493 -12.19 -43.96 18.22
C GLU A 493 -12.03 -44.92 17.04
N GLN A 494 -13.15 -45.43 16.50
CA GLN A 494 -13.11 -46.28 15.29
C GLN A 494 -12.52 -45.57 14.08
N LEU A 495 -12.80 -44.27 13.89
CA LEU A 495 -12.16 -43.47 12.85
C LEU A 495 -10.65 -43.40 13.07
N GLN A 496 -10.22 -43.06 14.29
CA GLN A 496 -8.80 -42.99 14.68
C GLN A 496 -8.07 -44.30 14.41
N TYR A 497 -8.63 -45.43 14.84
CA TYR A 497 -8.05 -46.76 14.58
C TYR A 497 -7.88 -47.03 13.08
N ARG A 498 -8.87 -46.65 12.26
CA ARG A 498 -8.81 -46.85 10.80
C ARG A 498 -7.77 -45.93 10.15
N LEU A 499 -7.69 -44.67 10.58
CA LEU A 499 -6.68 -43.74 10.07
C LEU A 499 -5.27 -44.21 10.44
N LEU A 500 -5.04 -44.64 11.69
CA LEU A 500 -3.76 -45.23 12.11
C LEU A 500 -3.42 -46.50 11.33
N ALA A 501 -4.40 -47.37 11.07
CA ALA A 501 -4.20 -48.55 10.25
C ALA A 501 -3.80 -48.17 8.80
N LEU A 502 -4.46 -47.17 8.20
CA LEU A 502 -4.11 -46.67 6.87
C LEU A 502 -2.72 -46.06 6.86
N THR A 503 -2.36 -45.25 7.86
CA THR A 503 -1.03 -44.68 8.03
C THR A 503 0.04 -45.76 8.14
N SER A 504 -0.23 -46.86 8.84
CA SER A 504 0.69 -48.00 8.93
C SER A 504 0.92 -48.71 7.59
N GLN A 505 -0.11 -48.79 6.74
CA GLN A 505 0.00 -49.34 5.39
C GLN A 505 0.76 -48.38 4.48
N TYR A 506 0.39 -47.11 4.53
CA TYR A 506 0.99 -46.02 3.77
C TYR A 506 2.50 -45.90 4.04
N ARG A 507 2.91 -46.04 5.30
CA ARG A 507 4.31 -46.03 5.73
C ARG A 507 5.19 -47.05 5.02
N ARG A 508 4.64 -48.19 4.59
CA ARG A 508 5.42 -49.19 3.85
C ARG A 508 5.91 -48.62 2.52
N HIS A 509 5.08 -47.83 1.85
CA HIS A 509 5.45 -47.16 0.60
C HIS A 509 6.36 -45.94 0.84
N LEU A 510 6.15 -45.19 1.94
CA LEU A 510 7.10 -44.13 2.35
C LEU A 510 8.51 -44.68 2.59
N VAL A 511 8.61 -45.87 3.20
CA VAL A 511 9.88 -46.54 3.46
C VAL A 511 10.61 -46.89 2.16
N GLU A 512 9.92 -47.20 1.07
CA GLU A 512 10.55 -47.44 -0.23
C GLU A 512 11.29 -46.18 -0.72
N VAL A 513 10.63 -45.03 -0.70
CA VAL A 513 11.26 -43.73 -1.04
C VAL A 513 12.42 -43.40 -0.09
N GLN A 514 12.20 -43.53 1.22
CA GLN A 514 13.24 -43.25 2.22
C GLN A 514 14.44 -44.19 2.10
N SER A 515 14.22 -45.46 1.76
CA SER A 515 15.26 -46.45 1.57
C SER A 515 16.13 -46.14 0.35
N ALA A 516 15.53 -45.60 -0.72
CA ALA A 516 16.24 -45.11 -1.90
C ALA A 516 17.06 -43.85 -1.60
N LEU A 517 16.58 -42.98 -0.70
CA LEU A 517 17.30 -41.76 -0.28
C LEU A 517 18.40 -42.04 0.76
N ARG A 518 18.31 -43.12 1.55
CA ARG A 518 19.25 -43.41 2.64
C ARG A 518 20.73 -43.48 2.22
N PRO A 519 21.11 -44.07 1.07
CA PRO A 519 22.48 -44.05 0.57
C PRO A 519 23.02 -42.65 0.23
N LEU A 520 22.13 -41.64 0.16
CA LEU A 520 22.43 -40.25 -0.18
C LEU A 520 22.44 -39.32 1.04
N SER A 521 22.34 -39.87 2.26
CA SER A 521 22.32 -39.07 3.51
C SER A 521 23.54 -38.17 3.68
N SER A 522 24.69 -38.54 3.13
CA SER A 522 25.92 -37.74 3.16
C SER A 522 25.94 -36.58 2.16
N ALA A 523 25.07 -36.60 1.15
CA ALA A 523 24.91 -35.54 0.17
C ALA A 523 23.81 -34.53 0.57
N ILE A 524 23.11 -34.79 1.67
CA ILE A 524 22.06 -33.90 2.20
C ILE A 524 22.72 -32.93 3.18
N ILE A 525 22.58 -31.63 2.91
CA ILE A 525 23.11 -30.57 3.78
C ILE A 525 22.31 -30.58 5.09
N PRO A 526 22.92 -30.69 6.28
CA PRO A 526 22.17 -30.55 7.54
C PRO A 526 21.49 -29.18 7.60
N LYS A 527 20.22 -29.14 8.04
CA LYS A 527 19.50 -27.87 8.26
C LYS A 527 20.40 -26.99 9.15
N PRO A 528 20.71 -25.74 8.78
CA PRO A 528 21.29 -24.82 9.76
C PRO A 528 20.34 -24.78 10.96
N GLU A 529 20.89 -24.90 12.18
CA GLU A 529 20.14 -24.51 13.37
C GLU A 529 19.72 -23.05 13.13
N ILE A 530 18.41 -22.83 13.04
CA ILE A 530 17.85 -21.49 12.89
C ILE A 530 17.98 -20.84 14.28
N ASP A 531 19.21 -20.44 14.63
CA ASP A 531 19.46 -19.59 15.78
C ASP A 531 18.84 -18.21 15.51
N ASP A 532 18.03 -17.75 16.48
CA ASP A 532 17.38 -16.43 16.56
C ASP A 532 16.19 -16.12 15.61
N TYR A 533 15.19 -17.01 15.54
CA TYR A 533 13.82 -16.52 15.33
C TYR A 533 13.31 -15.86 16.62
N ASN A 534 13.56 -14.57 16.76
CA ASN A 534 13.20 -13.77 17.94
C ASN A 534 11.65 -13.69 18.09
N PRO A 535 11.04 -14.38 19.08
CA PRO A 535 9.58 -14.45 19.23
C PRO A 535 8.96 -13.12 19.73
N HIS A 536 9.77 -12.08 19.94
CA HIS A 536 9.32 -10.79 20.47
C HIS A 536 8.99 -9.72 19.43
N LYS A 537 9.10 -10.00 18.13
CA LYS A 537 8.43 -9.16 17.11
C LYS A 537 6.94 -9.53 17.05
N LYS A 538 6.15 -8.87 17.90
CA LYS A 538 4.70 -8.74 17.73
C LYS A 538 4.41 -8.31 16.28
N LYS A 539 3.60 -9.07 15.53
CA LYS A 539 2.63 -8.58 14.54
C LYS A 539 1.75 -9.74 14.03
N SER A 540 0.49 -9.38 13.84
CA SER A 540 -0.69 -10.18 13.52
C SER A 540 -0.49 -11.31 12.49
N TYR A 541 -0.73 -12.55 12.92
CA TYR A 541 -1.02 -13.72 12.07
C TYR A 541 -2.55 -13.94 11.99
N GLY A 542 -3.27 -12.88 11.62
CA GLY A 542 -4.72 -12.72 11.87
C GLY A 542 -5.72 -13.62 11.12
N PRO A 543 -5.49 -14.13 9.89
CA PRO A 543 -6.54 -14.89 9.20
C PRO A 543 -6.29 -16.40 9.09
N ALA A 544 -5.04 -16.88 9.21
CA ALA A 544 -4.72 -18.32 9.21
C ALA A 544 -4.82 -18.95 10.62
N LEU A 545 -4.85 -18.14 11.68
CA LEU A 545 -5.13 -18.59 13.05
C LEU A 545 -6.64 -18.81 13.33
N ALA A 546 -7.53 -18.44 12.39
CA ALA A 546 -8.96 -18.72 12.47
C ALA A 546 -9.35 -20.17 12.08
N TRP A 547 -8.37 -21.08 12.04
CA TRP A 547 -8.62 -22.52 12.22
C TRP A 547 -8.93 -22.88 13.70
N GLY A 548 -8.84 -21.92 14.63
CA GLY A 548 -9.16 -22.10 16.05
C GLY A 548 -10.65 -22.21 16.41
N GLY A 549 -11.57 -22.00 15.47
CA GLY A 549 -13.02 -22.12 15.73
C GLY A 549 -13.59 -23.51 15.47
N LEU A 550 -12.81 -24.40 14.83
CA LEU A 550 -13.22 -25.78 14.58
C LEU A 550 -12.14 -26.84 14.87
N GLY A 551 -10.97 -26.45 15.42
CA GLY A 551 -9.95 -27.45 15.69
C GLY A 551 -8.81 -27.15 16.64
N LEU A 552 -8.78 -26.04 17.38
CA LEU A 552 -7.70 -25.77 18.35
C LEU A 552 -8.17 -24.92 19.55
N ALA A 553 -9.16 -25.42 20.31
CA ALA A 553 -9.44 -24.91 21.66
C ALA A 553 -9.00 -25.88 22.78
N THR A 554 -8.31 -26.97 22.44
CA THR A 554 -7.73 -27.90 23.42
C THR A 554 -6.28 -28.22 23.07
N HIS A 555 -5.37 -27.42 23.64
CA HIS A 555 -3.99 -27.76 23.98
C HIS A 555 -3.02 -28.21 22.86
N GLY A 556 -2.24 -27.25 22.38
CA GLY A 556 -1.07 -27.49 21.53
C GLY A 556 -1.46 -27.65 20.06
N ILE A 557 -0.49 -27.66 19.16
CA ILE A 557 -0.66 -27.80 17.70
C ILE A 557 -0.88 -26.49 16.95
N GLY A 558 0.17 -25.68 16.93
CA GLY A 558 0.27 -24.52 16.07
C GLY A 558 0.25 -24.87 14.58
N LEU A 559 -0.66 -24.24 13.86
CA LEU A 559 -0.54 -23.92 12.44
C LEU A 559 0.56 -22.87 12.15
N SER A 560 1.39 -22.53 13.13
CA SER A 560 2.62 -21.74 12.93
C SER A 560 3.80 -22.58 12.42
N THR A 561 3.67 -23.90 12.29
CA THR A 561 4.74 -24.74 11.75
C THR A 561 4.24 -25.88 10.86
N GLY A 562 2.96 -26.01 10.49
CA GLY A 562 2.45 -27.30 10.00
C GLY A 562 2.46 -27.60 8.50
N GLY A 563 2.36 -26.62 7.59
CA GLY A 563 2.11 -26.93 6.17
C GLY A 563 2.77 -26.02 5.12
N LEU A 564 3.32 -24.86 5.52
CA LEU A 564 3.86 -23.88 4.56
C LEU A 564 5.26 -23.37 4.91
N GLY A 565 5.78 -23.65 6.11
CA GLY A 565 7.15 -23.28 6.48
C GLY A 565 8.23 -24.16 5.83
N TYR A 566 7.84 -25.25 5.17
CA TYR A 566 8.78 -26.33 4.83
C TYR A 566 9.38 -26.24 3.43
N ALA A 567 8.63 -25.78 2.43
CA ALA A 567 9.18 -25.39 1.13
C ALA A 567 10.24 -24.29 1.30
N ALA A 568 9.95 -23.30 2.15
CA ALA A 568 10.86 -22.21 2.48
C ALA A 568 12.18 -22.69 3.13
N ALA A 569 12.15 -23.74 3.95
CA ALA A 569 13.36 -24.30 4.58
C ALA A 569 14.30 -24.98 3.56
N ALA A 570 13.73 -25.71 2.58
CA ALA A 570 14.51 -26.29 1.48
C ALA A 570 15.12 -25.20 0.56
N ILE A 571 14.37 -24.12 0.32
CA ILE A 571 14.81 -22.93 -0.44
C ILE A 571 15.87 -22.11 0.31
N THR A 572 15.87 -22.12 1.65
CA THR A 572 16.84 -21.38 2.47
C THR A 572 18.17 -22.13 2.55
N ALA A 573 18.15 -23.47 2.69
CA ALA A 573 19.36 -24.29 2.59
C ALA A 573 20.07 -24.14 1.23
N TYR A 574 19.30 -23.92 0.16
CA TYR A 574 19.79 -23.66 -1.20
C TYR A 574 20.62 -22.37 -1.34
N LYS A 575 20.26 -21.28 -0.64
CA LYS A 575 21.00 -20.00 -0.73
C LYS A 575 22.35 -20.02 -0.02
N THR A 576 22.50 -20.82 1.03
CA THR A 576 23.73 -20.91 1.84
C THR A 576 24.83 -21.73 1.13
N TYR A 577 24.46 -22.64 0.22
CA TYR A 577 25.40 -23.49 -0.50
C TYR A 577 26.22 -22.74 -1.57
N GLN A 578 25.67 -21.64 -2.14
CA GLN A 578 26.41 -20.84 -3.13
C GLN A 578 27.67 -20.15 -2.57
N SER A 579 27.88 -20.10 -1.24
CA SER A 579 29.00 -19.35 -0.64
C SER A 579 30.28 -20.14 -0.36
N ASN A 580 30.31 -21.48 -0.50
CA ASN A 580 31.47 -22.28 -0.07
C ASN A 580 32.01 -23.18 -1.20
N ARG A 581 32.67 -22.56 -2.18
CA ARG A 581 33.17 -23.28 -3.36
C ARG A 581 34.65 -23.01 -3.69
N GLU A 582 35.55 -23.35 -2.76
CA GLU A 582 37.01 -23.12 -2.94
C GLU A 582 37.95 -24.35 -2.82
N ASN A 583 37.49 -25.60 -2.90
CA ASN A 583 38.40 -26.77 -2.82
C ASN A 583 38.22 -27.79 -3.96
N GLU A 584 38.65 -27.47 -5.20
CA GLU A 584 38.29 -28.25 -6.41
C GLU A 584 39.45 -28.93 -7.21
N LYS A 585 40.53 -29.44 -6.61
CA LYS A 585 41.60 -30.09 -7.43
C LYS A 585 42.03 -31.54 -7.09
N LYS A 586 41.38 -32.23 -6.15
CA LYS A 586 41.57 -33.69 -5.94
C LYS A 586 40.31 -34.55 -6.14
N GLU A 587 39.15 -33.95 -6.37
CA GLU A 587 37.83 -34.60 -6.29
C GLU A 587 37.26 -35.14 -7.62
N GLN A 588 37.89 -34.90 -8.77
CA GLN A 588 37.20 -35.05 -10.07
C GLN A 588 36.83 -36.50 -10.45
N HIS A 589 37.60 -37.51 -10.01
CA HIS A 589 37.27 -38.92 -10.31
C HIS A 589 36.35 -39.57 -9.28
N GLN A 590 36.37 -39.14 -8.01
CA GLN A 590 35.39 -39.55 -7.01
C GLN A 590 34.03 -38.89 -7.28
N LYS A 591 34.01 -37.62 -7.69
CA LYS A 591 32.79 -36.88 -8.08
C LYS A 591 31.95 -37.58 -9.13
N LEU A 592 32.56 -38.20 -10.14
CA LEU A 592 31.80 -38.81 -11.23
C LEU A 592 31.13 -40.13 -10.80
N SER A 593 31.81 -40.93 -9.97
CA SER A 593 31.22 -42.13 -9.35
C SER A 593 30.14 -41.77 -8.34
N ASP A 594 30.37 -40.75 -7.51
CA ASP A 594 29.41 -40.27 -6.53
C ASP A 594 28.19 -39.64 -7.23
N GLN A 595 28.40 -38.91 -8.32
CA GLN A 595 27.33 -38.36 -9.15
C GLN A 595 26.44 -39.45 -9.75
N LEU A 596 27.02 -40.50 -10.34
CA LEU A 596 26.25 -41.62 -10.90
C LEU A 596 25.46 -42.37 -9.81
N LYS A 597 26.05 -42.52 -8.62
CA LYS A 597 25.37 -43.12 -7.47
C LYS A 597 24.22 -42.24 -6.96
N THR A 598 24.44 -40.92 -6.88
CA THR A 598 23.40 -39.94 -6.54
C THR A 598 22.28 -39.97 -7.56
N ASP A 599 22.59 -39.99 -8.85
CA ASP A 599 21.58 -40.07 -9.91
C ASP A 599 20.76 -41.35 -9.78
N PHE A 600 21.42 -42.51 -9.68
CA PHE A 600 20.72 -43.79 -9.59
C PHE A 600 19.73 -43.84 -8.42
N HIS A 601 20.19 -43.46 -7.21
CA HIS A 601 19.35 -43.49 -6.02
C HIS A 601 18.28 -42.40 -6.01
N LEU A 602 18.56 -41.22 -6.58
CA LEU A 602 17.57 -40.16 -6.71
C LEU A 602 16.47 -40.56 -7.70
N HIS A 603 16.81 -41.14 -8.85
CA HIS A 603 15.82 -41.66 -9.80
C HIS A 603 14.99 -42.77 -9.17
N GLN A 604 15.62 -43.68 -8.42
CA GLN A 604 14.89 -44.72 -7.69
C GLN A 604 13.92 -44.12 -6.66
N ALA A 605 14.32 -43.04 -5.97
CA ALA A 605 13.46 -42.35 -5.01
C ALA A 605 12.29 -41.61 -5.70
N LEU A 606 12.56 -40.95 -6.85
CA LEU A 606 11.54 -40.31 -7.68
C LEU A 606 10.55 -41.33 -8.23
N ASP A 607 11.02 -42.43 -8.83
CA ASP A 607 10.15 -43.49 -9.35
C ASP A 607 9.26 -44.10 -8.24
N ALA A 608 9.81 -44.30 -7.03
CA ALA A 608 9.04 -44.78 -5.89
C ALA A 608 8.02 -43.74 -5.40
N PHE A 609 8.38 -42.46 -5.43
CA PHE A 609 7.49 -41.36 -5.07
C PHE A 609 6.35 -41.19 -6.09
N ASP A 610 6.66 -41.23 -7.39
CA ASP A 610 5.66 -41.18 -8.46
C ASP A 610 4.73 -42.38 -8.37
N HIS A 611 5.25 -43.59 -8.10
CA HIS A 611 4.40 -44.76 -7.86
C HIS A 611 3.46 -44.55 -6.65
N LEU A 612 3.97 -43.97 -5.57
CA LEU A 612 3.18 -43.65 -4.39
C LEU A 612 2.06 -42.66 -4.71
N VAL A 613 2.36 -41.58 -5.42
CA VAL A 613 1.40 -40.51 -5.70
C VAL A 613 0.42 -40.89 -6.82
N ASP A 614 0.90 -41.45 -7.93
CA ASP A 614 0.05 -41.71 -9.09
C ASP A 614 -0.72 -43.02 -8.97
N THR A 615 -0.16 -44.03 -8.30
CA THR A 615 -0.77 -45.37 -8.22
C THR A 615 -1.44 -45.64 -6.87
N MET A 616 -0.79 -45.29 -5.76
CA MET A 616 -1.25 -45.70 -4.43
C MET A 616 -2.13 -44.65 -3.75
N LEU A 617 -1.84 -43.36 -3.93
CA LEU A 617 -2.59 -42.25 -3.35
C LEU A 617 -4.10 -42.29 -3.65
N PRO A 618 -4.57 -42.60 -4.89
CA PRO A 618 -6.01 -42.65 -5.17
C PRO A 618 -6.74 -43.67 -4.28
N TYR A 619 -6.12 -44.84 -4.10
CA TYR A 619 -6.65 -45.88 -3.21
C TYR A 619 -6.74 -45.37 -1.77
N TYR A 620 -5.70 -44.72 -1.25
CA TYR A 620 -5.68 -44.21 0.12
C TYR A 620 -6.68 -43.06 0.33
N VAL A 621 -6.81 -42.14 -0.62
CA VAL A 621 -7.84 -41.10 -0.63
C VAL A 621 -9.24 -41.71 -0.53
N SER A 622 -9.49 -42.78 -1.28
CA SER A 622 -10.76 -43.53 -1.26
C SER A 622 -10.99 -44.21 0.11
N GLN A 623 -9.98 -44.85 0.69
CA GLN A 623 -10.11 -45.50 2.01
C GLN A 623 -10.32 -44.51 3.15
N VAL A 624 -9.61 -43.38 3.16
CA VAL A 624 -9.79 -42.32 4.15
C VAL A 624 -11.22 -41.75 4.04
N SER A 625 -11.64 -41.42 2.83
CA SER A 625 -13.00 -40.91 2.58
C SER A 625 -14.09 -41.91 2.99
N LYS A 626 -13.90 -43.20 2.68
CA LYS A 626 -14.83 -44.27 3.08
C LYS A 626 -14.89 -44.43 4.60
N SER A 627 -13.74 -44.33 5.28
CA SER A 627 -13.66 -44.42 6.73
C SER A 627 -14.42 -43.28 7.39
N PHE A 628 -14.17 -42.04 6.93
CA PHE A 628 -14.86 -40.86 7.42
C PHE A 628 -16.37 -40.89 7.11
N TYR A 629 -16.74 -41.28 5.89
CA TYR A 629 -18.16 -41.42 5.50
C TYR A 629 -18.91 -42.39 6.43
N GLN A 630 -18.31 -43.53 6.79
CA GLN A 630 -18.93 -44.47 7.72
C GLN A 630 -19.15 -43.85 9.11
N THR A 631 -18.17 -43.11 9.62
CA THR A 631 -18.32 -42.37 10.88
C THR A 631 -19.47 -41.35 10.80
N THR A 632 -19.52 -40.55 9.74
CA THR A 632 -20.62 -39.57 9.57
C THR A 632 -21.98 -40.21 9.37
N LYS A 633 -22.04 -41.37 8.69
CA LYS A 633 -23.28 -42.14 8.52
C LYS A 633 -23.78 -42.69 9.85
N ASN A 634 -22.88 -43.14 10.71
CA ASN A 634 -23.21 -43.64 12.05
C ASN A 634 -23.60 -42.50 13.00
N ASN A 635 -23.03 -41.31 12.82
CA ASN A 635 -23.36 -40.10 13.58
C ASN A 635 -24.66 -39.42 13.13
N GLY A 636 -25.05 -39.59 11.86
CA GLY A 636 -26.23 -38.99 11.25
C GLY A 636 -27.51 -39.14 12.09
N PRO A 637 -27.90 -40.33 12.56
CA PRO A 637 -29.07 -40.50 13.40
C PRO A 637 -29.09 -39.63 14.67
N PHE A 638 -27.93 -39.37 15.29
CA PHE A 638 -27.85 -38.52 16.47
C PHE A 638 -28.11 -37.05 16.12
N ILE A 639 -27.57 -36.61 14.98
CA ILE A 639 -27.65 -35.20 14.53
C ILE A 639 -29.04 -34.87 13.96
N LEU A 640 -29.68 -35.84 13.30
CA LEU A 640 -30.96 -35.66 12.63
C LEU A 640 -32.17 -35.83 13.56
N ASN A 641 -31.99 -36.32 14.78
CA ASN A 641 -33.07 -36.52 15.75
C ASN A 641 -33.11 -35.39 16.79
N GLY A 642 -34.29 -34.87 17.10
CA GLY A 642 -34.48 -33.79 18.09
C GLY A 642 -35.86 -33.14 18.00
N SER A 643 -36.14 -32.17 18.89
CA SER A 643 -37.34 -31.35 18.76
C SER A 643 -37.23 -30.38 17.57
N ILE A 644 -38.35 -29.88 17.05
CA ILE A 644 -38.35 -28.95 15.89
C ILE A 644 -37.48 -27.71 16.15
N THR A 645 -37.54 -27.15 17.36
CA THR A 645 -36.73 -25.99 17.76
C THR A 645 -35.23 -26.31 17.77
N ASP A 646 -34.85 -27.52 18.21
CA ASP A 646 -33.46 -27.96 18.18
C ASP A 646 -32.97 -28.16 16.74
N LEU A 647 -33.82 -28.69 15.86
CA LEU A 647 -33.47 -28.95 14.47
C LEU A 647 -33.19 -27.66 13.70
N GLU A 648 -34.02 -26.61 13.84
CA GLU A 648 -33.78 -25.31 13.21
C GLU A 648 -32.55 -24.61 13.78
N THR A 649 -32.29 -24.74 15.08
CA THR A 649 -31.07 -24.20 15.70
C THR A 649 -29.82 -24.87 15.12
N ARG A 650 -29.79 -26.21 15.05
CA ARG A 650 -28.69 -26.97 14.44
C ARG A 650 -28.50 -26.63 12.96
N LYS A 651 -29.61 -26.46 12.24
CA LYS A 651 -29.61 -26.04 10.83
C LYS A 651 -28.86 -24.73 10.66
N GLN A 652 -29.14 -23.74 11.50
CA GLN A 652 -28.45 -22.44 11.47
C GLN A 652 -26.98 -22.55 11.85
N VAL A 653 -26.63 -23.35 12.86
CA VAL A 653 -25.23 -23.57 13.26
C VAL A 653 -24.43 -24.22 12.13
N ILE A 654 -24.93 -25.29 11.52
CA ILE A 654 -24.26 -25.96 10.39
C ILE A 654 -24.14 -24.99 9.20
N PHE A 655 -25.18 -24.20 8.91
CA PHE A 655 -25.14 -23.20 7.84
C PHE A 655 -24.04 -22.14 8.07
N ASN A 656 -23.87 -21.69 9.32
CA ASN A 656 -22.79 -20.76 9.66
C ASN A 656 -21.42 -21.41 9.51
N LYS A 657 -21.24 -22.66 9.97
CA LYS A 657 -19.99 -23.42 9.77
C LYS A 657 -19.66 -23.60 8.27
N LEU A 658 -20.67 -23.81 7.43
CA LEU A 658 -20.51 -23.87 5.98
C LEU A 658 -20.11 -22.52 5.36
N ALA A 659 -20.55 -21.39 5.92
CA ALA A 659 -20.12 -20.06 5.48
C ALA A 659 -18.64 -19.82 5.82
N ASP A 660 -18.19 -20.29 6.99
CA ASP A 660 -16.79 -20.22 7.42
C ASP A 660 -15.90 -21.10 6.53
N ALA A 661 -16.34 -22.33 6.28
CA ALA A 661 -15.73 -23.26 5.34
C ALA A 661 -15.59 -22.68 3.93
N TYR A 662 -16.64 -22.00 3.45
CA TYR A 662 -16.62 -21.30 2.18
C TYR A 662 -15.53 -20.23 2.16
N ALA A 663 -15.53 -19.32 3.13
CA ALA A 663 -14.53 -18.25 3.20
C ALA A 663 -13.11 -18.83 3.17
N LEU A 664 -12.85 -19.87 3.96
CA LEU A 664 -11.54 -20.54 4.05
C LEU A 664 -11.05 -21.09 2.69
N LYS A 665 -11.92 -21.76 1.94
CA LYS A 665 -11.57 -22.35 0.64
C LYS A 665 -11.12 -21.33 -0.41
N HIS A 666 -11.43 -20.05 -0.20
CA HIS A 666 -11.07 -18.97 -1.12
C HIS A 666 -9.74 -18.30 -0.78
N PHE A 667 -9.14 -18.56 0.39
CA PHE A 667 -7.81 -18.03 0.71
C PHE A 667 -6.70 -18.89 0.08
N PRO A 668 -5.62 -18.27 -0.43
CA PRO A 668 -4.46 -19.00 -0.89
C PRO A 668 -3.78 -19.67 0.31
N LEU A 669 -3.16 -20.82 0.05
CA LEU A 669 -2.39 -21.55 1.04
C LEU A 669 -1.04 -20.86 1.26
N ASP A 670 -0.33 -20.46 0.20
CA ASP A 670 0.93 -19.72 0.31
C ASP A 670 0.71 -18.21 0.07
N LEU A 671 1.53 -17.38 0.72
CA LEU A 671 1.61 -15.94 0.49
C LEU A 671 2.27 -15.59 -0.85
N GLN A 672 3.08 -16.51 -1.40
CA GLN A 672 3.88 -16.28 -2.61
C GLN A 672 3.30 -16.94 -3.87
N GLU A 673 2.41 -17.92 -3.74
CA GLU A 673 1.83 -18.66 -4.87
C GLU A 673 0.30 -18.67 -4.82
N ASP A 674 -0.33 -18.59 -6.00
CA ASP A 674 -1.78 -18.71 -6.21
C ASP A 674 -2.26 -20.17 -6.04
N LEU A 675 -1.83 -20.83 -4.96
CA LEU A 675 -2.16 -22.22 -4.67
C LEU A 675 -3.32 -22.29 -3.68
N TYR A 676 -4.49 -22.75 -4.13
CA TYR A 676 -5.67 -22.86 -3.29
C TYR A 676 -5.91 -24.29 -2.81
N LEU A 677 -6.55 -24.42 -1.65
CA LEU A 677 -7.04 -25.69 -1.11
C LEU A 677 -7.85 -26.48 -2.15
N ASN A 678 -8.72 -25.80 -2.90
CA ASN A 678 -9.53 -26.44 -3.94
C ASN A 678 -8.69 -27.05 -5.07
N ASP A 679 -7.52 -26.52 -5.39
CA ASP A 679 -6.69 -27.05 -6.47
C ASP A 679 -5.97 -28.32 -6.04
N ILE A 680 -5.53 -28.38 -4.78
CA ILE A 680 -5.00 -29.60 -4.17
C ILE A 680 -6.10 -30.67 -4.09
N LEU A 681 -7.30 -30.30 -3.60
CA LEU A 681 -8.43 -31.23 -3.52
C LEU A 681 -8.85 -31.74 -4.90
N LYS A 682 -8.90 -30.89 -5.93
CA LYS A 682 -9.14 -31.35 -7.31
C LYS A 682 -8.08 -32.35 -7.75
N SER A 683 -6.81 -32.10 -7.45
CA SER A 683 -5.71 -33.01 -7.80
C SER A 683 -5.86 -34.39 -7.14
N LEU A 684 -6.29 -34.43 -5.87
CA LEU A 684 -6.61 -35.66 -5.13
C LEU A 684 -7.87 -36.39 -5.63
N MET A 685 -8.79 -35.67 -6.28
CA MET A 685 -10.08 -36.22 -6.74
C MET A 685 -10.03 -36.67 -8.21
N VAL A 686 -9.25 -36.00 -9.06
CA VAL A 686 -9.05 -36.37 -10.47
C VAL A 686 -8.35 -37.72 -10.59
N THR A 687 -7.44 -38.03 -9.67
CA THR A 687 -6.79 -39.34 -9.52
C THR A 687 -7.77 -40.50 -9.32
N ASN A 688 -9.02 -40.24 -8.91
CA ASN A 688 -10.08 -41.26 -8.79
C ASN A 688 -10.97 -41.41 -10.05
N GLN A 689 -10.89 -40.50 -11.04
CA GLN A 689 -11.76 -40.52 -12.23
C GLN A 689 -11.09 -41.06 -13.50
N GLU A 690 -9.76 -41.11 -13.58
CA GLU A 690 -9.04 -41.60 -14.76
C GLU A 690 -8.92 -43.13 -14.88
N GLU A 691 -9.57 -43.91 -14.00
CA GLU A 691 -9.71 -45.37 -14.13
C GLU A 691 -10.53 -45.84 -15.36
N LYS A 692 -10.78 -44.95 -16.34
CA LYS A 692 -11.45 -45.28 -17.62
C LYS A 692 -10.63 -45.05 -18.89
N GLN A 693 -9.35 -44.66 -18.86
CA GLN A 693 -8.49 -44.78 -20.05
C GLN A 693 -7.05 -45.17 -19.70
N PRO A 694 -6.50 -46.25 -20.27
CA PRO A 694 -5.11 -46.61 -20.05
C PRO A 694 -4.20 -45.73 -20.91
N LEU A 695 -3.55 -44.74 -20.29
CA LEU A 695 -2.35 -44.09 -20.82
C LEU A 695 -1.17 -45.06 -20.73
N ARG A 696 -1.09 -46.00 -21.68
CA ARG A 696 0.14 -46.74 -22.01
C ARG A 696 0.57 -46.40 -23.42
N LYS A 697 1.38 -45.35 -23.58
CA LYS A 697 2.17 -45.11 -24.80
C LYS A 697 3.44 -44.30 -24.54
N TRP A 698 4.29 -44.69 -23.58
CA TRP A 698 5.70 -44.27 -23.60
C TRP A 698 6.60 -45.45 -23.16
N ARG A 699 7.78 -45.54 -23.79
CA ARG A 699 8.77 -46.63 -23.83
C ARG A 699 8.62 -47.67 -24.95
N ARG A 700 9.03 -47.24 -26.15
CA ARG A 700 9.90 -48.02 -27.06
C ARG A 700 10.61 -47.03 -27.98
N ASN A 701 11.84 -46.67 -27.61
CA ASN A 701 12.98 -46.37 -28.47
C ASN A 701 14.13 -45.94 -27.55
N GLU A 702 14.88 -46.93 -27.08
CA GLU A 702 16.34 -46.94 -26.90
C GLU A 702 16.76 -48.37 -26.50
#